data_AF-A0A5R8K8Z2-F1
#
_entry.id   AF-A0A5R8K8Z2-F1
#
_cell.length_a   1.000
_cell.length_b   1.000
_cell.length_c   1.000
_cell.angle_alpha   90.00
_cell.angle_beta   90.00
_cell.angle_gamma   90.00
#
_symmetry.space_group_name_H-M   'P 1'
#
loop_
_entity.id
_entity.type
_entity.pdbx_description
1 polymer ?
#
loop_
_entity_poly.entity_id
_entity_poly.type
_entity_poly.pdbx_seq_one_letter_code
_entity_poly.pdbx_strand_id
1 'polypeptide(L)'
;MMIIDMKNKVTAAAFLVTVITCALSGDLSAQAVMVLNSPKSFRSDGGEGGASTVRLEVTGKDALLEVKEEFEDGSSVDGHAMFSGGRLAMVLGEGAEYLSVFSTDEGAMFGHSSVIQAAAKLKSDRLEATSVDEEFVTNDGSRFVVKMNKNEGTGLVVAVTDDEKVGVAVVDPGFLAIALAGEEAEVRLELLSFLSDGKSMVGRMVVSGSLAAGVRELQVTSGSKEFVAWLEAQAEVPRVAGKTAIKPADAAARKAADALFDGASEAYGRGELKKALEGLDRAIQLDPGFGAAYTNRGVITANQGAVDEALGDFDQAVRFNAYDVTAWGMRGLIHYKAKHLRFAIHCYDRVLSLQPENVKYLGNRAKARSETGDLKGSLEDYDQYMELEKGNAVAYNNRGLVRFELGDVEGALEDYAVSLKMDPKSAMAWSNKAGALLDLGRYDEAVEAYGMALEIDPKRKVDLKGRASVQEILKNWEGAIGDYDRILEIDPRDAEAFDARGFVKDFAGDTKGAVADLTLSLEIDPDNEHAWFNRGAIHQREGRWKEAADDFRNCLKSGDEYTNYSQLYLWLCQGKMGEMEAATKDFEAFLLSIEKGGENRWFHHVAGFLLGRVNEEALFAAVDRTGDEDEGAQDCEAWYYVGLKRMEAGDKKGAVDAFGQCVATDLWIHLEYAAAKTRLEELR
;
A
#
# COMPACT_ATOMS: atom_id res chain seq x y z
N MET A 1 -41.56 -4.29 -19.09
CA MET A 1 -41.34 -3.59 -20.36
C MET A 1 -41.99 -2.21 -20.27
N MET A 2 -41.18 -1.16 -20.26
CA MET A 2 -41.65 0.22 -20.11
C MET A 2 -41.07 1.02 -21.28
N ILE A 3 -41.92 1.54 -22.16
CA ILE A 3 -41.48 2.32 -23.34
C ILE A 3 -41.52 3.80 -22.95
N ILE A 4 -40.38 4.49 -22.98
CA ILE A 4 -40.27 5.89 -22.54
C ILE A 4 -39.70 6.72 -23.68
N ASP A 5 -40.54 7.57 -24.29
CA ASP A 5 -40.15 8.48 -25.37
C ASP A 5 -39.57 9.78 -24.79
N MET A 6 -38.25 9.99 -24.88
CA MET A 6 -37.58 11.09 -24.18
C MET A 6 -37.03 12.15 -25.12
N LYS A 7 -37.68 13.31 -25.16
CA LYS A 7 -37.19 14.52 -25.83
C LYS A 7 -36.20 15.35 -24.99
N ASN A 8 -35.96 15.01 -23.71
CA ASN A 8 -35.10 15.79 -22.80
C ASN A 8 -34.00 14.93 -22.15
N LYS A 9 -32.73 15.31 -22.37
CA LYS A 9 -31.54 14.46 -22.15
C LYS A 9 -31.07 14.35 -20.70
N VAL A 10 -31.31 15.36 -19.86
CA VAL A 10 -30.86 15.37 -18.45
C VAL A 10 -31.72 14.46 -17.58
N THR A 11 -33.03 14.42 -17.84
CA THR A 11 -33.97 13.53 -17.16
C THR A 11 -33.72 12.06 -17.49
N ALA A 12 -33.19 11.78 -18.68
CA ALA A 12 -32.87 10.43 -19.15
C ALA A 12 -31.72 9.78 -18.37
N ALA A 13 -30.65 10.55 -18.09
CA ALA A 13 -29.47 10.06 -17.38
C ALA A 13 -29.77 9.79 -15.89
N ALA A 14 -30.51 10.69 -15.22
CA ALA A 14 -30.89 10.53 -13.82
C ALA A 14 -31.82 9.30 -13.59
N PHE A 15 -32.71 9.01 -14.55
CA PHE A 15 -33.60 7.85 -14.48
C PHE A 15 -32.85 6.54 -14.78
N LEU A 16 -31.89 6.56 -15.71
CA LEU A 16 -31.03 5.42 -16.04
C LEU A 16 -30.20 4.99 -14.81
N VAL A 17 -29.62 5.96 -14.10
CA VAL A 17 -28.88 5.73 -12.85
C VAL A 17 -29.77 5.08 -11.80
N THR A 18 -31.02 5.55 -11.65
CA THR A 18 -31.95 5.01 -10.65
C THR A 18 -32.34 3.56 -10.94
N VAL A 19 -32.61 3.21 -12.20
CA VAL A 19 -33.01 1.84 -12.60
C VAL A 19 -31.84 0.86 -12.49
N ILE A 20 -30.63 1.26 -12.90
CA ILE A 20 -29.42 0.42 -12.77
C ILE A 20 -29.05 0.23 -11.29
N THR A 21 -29.17 1.28 -10.46
CA THR A 21 -28.89 1.19 -9.02
C THR A 21 -29.87 0.26 -8.31
N CYS A 22 -31.17 0.31 -8.65
CA CYS A 22 -32.18 -0.61 -8.09
C CYS A 22 -32.03 -2.06 -8.58
N ALA A 23 -31.50 -2.28 -9.79
CA ALA A 23 -31.20 -3.62 -10.31
C ALA A 23 -29.96 -4.24 -9.62
N LEU A 24 -28.93 -3.43 -9.37
CA LEU A 24 -27.71 -3.84 -8.66
C LEU A 24 -27.91 -4.02 -7.14
N SER A 25 -28.88 -3.33 -6.53
CA SER A 25 -29.23 -3.49 -5.11
C SER A 25 -30.06 -4.75 -4.79
N GLY A 26 -30.45 -5.52 -5.81
CA GLY A 26 -31.09 -6.84 -5.65
C GLY A 26 -32.61 -6.84 -5.46
N ASP A 27 -33.28 -5.69 -5.56
CA ASP A 27 -34.73 -5.56 -5.28
C ASP A 27 -35.66 -5.85 -6.48
N LEU A 28 -35.12 -6.10 -7.67
CA LEU A 28 -35.90 -6.41 -8.88
C LEU A 28 -35.26 -7.53 -9.70
N SER A 29 -35.89 -8.71 -9.73
CA SER A 29 -35.68 -9.67 -10.83
C SER A 29 -36.53 -9.22 -12.03
N ALA A 30 -36.13 -8.17 -12.71
CA ALA A 30 -36.87 -7.64 -13.85
C ALA A 30 -35.94 -7.36 -15.03
N GLN A 31 -36.18 -8.02 -16.16
CA GLN A 31 -35.72 -7.60 -17.47
C GLN A 31 -36.24 -6.17 -17.74
N ALA A 32 -35.43 -5.18 -17.42
CA ALA A 32 -35.74 -3.79 -17.68
C ALA A 32 -35.38 -3.47 -19.13
N VAL A 33 -36.32 -3.69 -20.05
CA VAL A 33 -36.17 -3.27 -21.45
C VAL A 33 -36.44 -1.77 -21.54
N MET A 34 -35.38 -0.98 -21.78
CA MET A 34 -35.48 0.46 -22.04
C MET A 34 -35.34 0.73 -23.53
N VAL A 35 -36.19 1.60 -24.10
CA VAL A 35 -36.19 1.99 -25.51
C VAL A 35 -35.79 3.46 -25.62
N LEU A 36 -34.64 3.76 -26.22
CA LEU A 36 -34.21 5.14 -26.52
C LEU A 36 -34.55 5.48 -27.97
N ASN A 37 -35.39 6.50 -28.19
CA ASN A 37 -35.63 7.07 -29.52
C ASN A 37 -34.64 8.23 -29.77
N SER A 38 -33.62 8.01 -30.62
CA SER A 38 -32.73 9.09 -31.06
C SER A 38 -33.29 9.75 -32.32
N PRO A 39 -33.48 11.08 -32.38
CA PRO A 39 -34.06 11.74 -33.54
C PRO A 39 -33.12 11.82 -34.76
N LYS A 40 -31.85 11.39 -34.66
CA LYS A 40 -30.92 11.21 -35.80
C LYS A 40 -29.94 10.09 -35.49
N SER A 41 -29.99 9.00 -36.26
CA SER A 41 -28.92 7.99 -36.33
C SER A 41 -28.24 8.08 -37.70
N PHE A 42 -27.01 7.58 -37.86
CA PHE A 42 -26.33 7.57 -39.16
C PHE A 42 -25.64 6.23 -39.34
N ARG A 43 -25.80 5.63 -40.53
CA ARG A 43 -25.21 4.33 -40.86
C ARG A 43 -23.74 4.50 -41.28
N SER A 44 -22.95 3.43 -41.18
CA SER A 44 -21.51 3.42 -41.48
C SER A 44 -21.17 3.71 -42.96
N ASP A 45 -22.15 3.64 -43.86
CA ASP A 45 -22.05 4.04 -45.27
C ASP A 45 -22.32 5.54 -45.51
N GLY A 46 -22.63 6.30 -44.45
CA GLY A 46 -22.92 7.73 -44.51
C GLY A 46 -24.37 8.10 -44.82
N GLY A 47 -25.31 7.14 -44.86
CA GLY A 47 -26.74 7.43 -44.96
C GLY A 47 -27.34 7.95 -43.64
N GLU A 48 -28.28 8.91 -43.73
CA GLU A 48 -29.16 9.29 -42.60
C GLU A 48 -29.97 8.05 -42.18
N GLY A 49 -29.66 7.49 -41.02
CA GLY A 49 -30.50 6.51 -40.36
C GLY A 49 -31.67 7.23 -39.70
N GLY A 50 -32.88 6.77 -39.96
CA GLY A 50 -34.07 7.28 -39.27
C GLY A 50 -34.00 7.09 -37.75
N ALA A 51 -35.09 7.35 -37.03
CA ALA A 51 -35.08 7.21 -35.58
C ALA A 51 -34.72 5.76 -35.21
N SER A 52 -33.70 5.56 -34.38
CA SER A 52 -33.30 4.23 -33.92
C SER A 52 -33.87 3.95 -32.54
N THR A 53 -34.16 2.68 -32.26
CA THR A 53 -34.63 2.19 -30.96
C THR A 53 -33.53 1.35 -30.34
N VAL A 54 -32.85 1.89 -29.32
CA VAL A 54 -31.88 1.12 -28.54
C VAL A 54 -32.61 0.37 -27.43
N ARG A 55 -32.53 -0.97 -27.43
CA ARG A 55 -32.95 -1.83 -26.31
C ARG A 55 -31.75 -2.17 -25.43
N LEU A 56 -31.86 -1.83 -24.15
CA LEU A 56 -30.92 -2.24 -23.10
C LEU A 56 -31.55 -3.39 -22.32
N GLU A 57 -30.84 -4.49 -22.14
CA GLU A 57 -31.31 -5.63 -21.34
C GLU A 57 -30.26 -5.96 -20.27
N VAL A 58 -30.68 -5.94 -19.00
CA VAL A 58 -29.78 -6.16 -17.85
C VAL A 58 -29.85 -7.64 -17.46
N THR A 59 -28.78 -8.39 -17.73
CA THR A 59 -28.72 -9.84 -17.52
C THR A 59 -27.59 -10.21 -16.53
N GLY A 60 -27.78 -9.96 -15.24
CA GLY A 60 -26.89 -10.47 -14.18
C GLY A 60 -26.43 -9.45 -13.14
N LYS A 61 -25.55 -9.90 -12.22
CA LYS A 61 -25.04 -9.11 -11.07
C LYS A 61 -23.74 -8.34 -11.34
N ASP A 62 -23.08 -8.59 -12.47
CA ASP A 62 -21.82 -7.94 -12.83
C ASP A 62 -22.09 -6.78 -13.81
N ALA A 63 -21.38 -5.66 -13.66
CA ALA A 63 -21.70 -4.33 -14.21
C ALA A 63 -21.56 -4.15 -15.74
N LEU A 64 -21.81 -5.20 -16.53
CA LEU A 64 -21.81 -5.20 -17.99
C LEU A 64 -23.25 -5.30 -18.52
N LEU A 65 -23.66 -4.37 -19.39
CA LEU A 65 -25.01 -4.32 -19.97
C LEU A 65 -24.97 -4.86 -21.40
N GLU A 66 -25.84 -5.80 -21.74
CA GLU A 66 -26.06 -6.21 -23.13
C GLU A 66 -27.00 -5.21 -23.81
N VAL A 67 -26.61 -4.78 -25.00
CA VAL A 67 -27.29 -3.75 -25.77
C VAL A 67 -27.62 -4.27 -27.15
N LYS A 68 -28.85 -4.05 -27.58
CA LYS A 68 -29.28 -4.31 -28.94
C LYS A 68 -29.90 -3.07 -29.54
N GLU A 69 -29.28 -2.53 -30.58
CA GLU A 69 -29.86 -1.40 -31.32
C GLU A 69 -30.63 -1.92 -32.53
N GLU A 70 -31.93 -1.61 -32.59
CA GLU A 70 -32.80 -1.90 -33.72
C GLU A 70 -33.04 -0.62 -34.52
N PHE A 71 -32.73 -0.69 -35.81
CA PHE A 71 -32.90 0.41 -36.76
C PHE A 71 -34.30 0.37 -37.40
N GLU A 72 -34.77 1.52 -37.89
CA GLU A 72 -36.08 1.69 -38.51
C GLU A 72 -36.34 0.75 -39.71
N ASP A 73 -35.28 0.26 -40.36
CA ASP A 73 -35.36 -0.69 -41.47
C ASP A 73 -35.47 -2.16 -41.02
N GLY A 74 -35.55 -2.41 -39.70
CA GLY A 74 -35.66 -3.73 -39.09
C GLY A 74 -34.34 -4.46 -38.91
N SER A 75 -33.20 -3.85 -39.28
CA SER A 75 -31.89 -4.39 -38.96
C SER A 75 -31.56 -4.18 -37.48
N SER A 76 -30.81 -5.09 -36.87
CA SER A 76 -30.39 -4.99 -35.47
C SER A 76 -28.91 -5.27 -35.32
N VAL A 77 -28.24 -4.52 -34.45
CA VAL A 77 -26.84 -4.74 -34.10
C VAL A 77 -26.75 -4.96 -32.60
N ASP A 78 -26.19 -6.10 -32.22
CA ASP A 78 -25.93 -6.46 -30.83
C ASP A 78 -24.58 -5.85 -30.38
N GLY A 79 -24.44 -5.60 -29.08
CA GLY A 79 -23.28 -4.97 -28.49
C GLY A 79 -23.35 -4.87 -26.98
N HIS A 80 -22.41 -4.17 -26.37
CA HIS A 80 -22.22 -4.12 -24.92
C HIS A 80 -22.04 -2.69 -24.43
N ALA A 81 -22.43 -2.42 -23.19
CA ALA A 81 -22.28 -1.12 -22.56
C ALA A 81 -21.78 -1.22 -21.11
N MET A 82 -21.06 -0.18 -20.68
CA MET A 82 -20.47 -0.09 -19.35
C MET A 82 -20.74 1.29 -18.75
N PHE A 83 -21.14 1.30 -17.47
CA PHE A 83 -21.39 2.53 -16.71
C PHE A 83 -20.36 2.69 -15.59
N SER A 84 -19.60 3.78 -15.60
CA SER A 84 -18.58 4.06 -14.59
C SER A 84 -18.41 5.58 -14.40
N GLY A 85 -18.38 6.03 -13.14
CA GLY A 85 -18.14 7.45 -12.80
C GLY A 85 -19.13 8.45 -13.43
N GLY A 86 -20.41 8.10 -13.57
CA GLY A 86 -21.42 8.96 -14.20
C GLY A 86 -21.42 8.96 -15.73
N ARG A 87 -20.64 8.08 -16.37
CA ARG A 87 -20.52 7.99 -17.84
C ARG A 87 -20.92 6.61 -18.35
N LEU A 88 -21.61 6.57 -19.48
CA LEU A 88 -22.03 5.35 -20.18
C LEU A 88 -21.26 5.21 -21.49
N ALA A 89 -20.48 4.15 -21.65
CA ALA A 89 -19.84 3.80 -22.93
C ALA A 89 -20.59 2.63 -23.58
N MET A 90 -20.84 2.71 -24.88
CA MET A 90 -21.56 1.70 -25.67
C MET A 90 -20.75 1.31 -26.91
N VAL A 91 -20.64 0.01 -27.15
CA VAL A 91 -19.94 -0.58 -28.30
C VAL A 91 -20.90 -1.52 -29.02
N LEU A 92 -21.11 -1.35 -30.33
CA LEU A 92 -22.00 -2.20 -31.13
C LEU A 92 -21.25 -2.82 -32.31
N GLY A 93 -21.58 -4.07 -32.64
CA GLY A 93 -21.01 -4.85 -33.74
C GLY A 93 -19.75 -5.64 -33.36
N GLU A 94 -19.50 -6.75 -34.07
CA GLU A 94 -18.44 -7.74 -33.77
C GLU A 94 -17.00 -7.18 -33.84
N GLY A 95 -16.81 -5.97 -34.38
CA GLY A 95 -15.51 -5.28 -34.48
C GLY A 95 -15.50 -3.86 -33.91
N ALA A 96 -16.39 -3.54 -32.97
CA ALA A 96 -16.58 -2.18 -32.43
C ALA A 96 -16.89 -1.14 -33.53
N GLU A 97 -17.74 -1.54 -34.47
CA GLU A 97 -18.12 -0.75 -35.65
C GLU A 97 -18.81 0.57 -35.27
N TYR A 98 -19.37 0.63 -34.06
CA TYR A 98 -20.00 1.82 -33.48
C TYR A 98 -19.57 2.00 -32.01
N LEU A 99 -19.00 3.17 -31.66
CA LEU A 99 -18.64 3.56 -30.29
C LEU A 99 -19.31 4.88 -29.90
N SER A 100 -20.04 4.88 -28.78
CA SER A 100 -20.71 6.07 -28.24
C SER A 100 -20.46 6.23 -26.75
N VAL A 101 -20.12 7.44 -26.29
CA VAL A 101 -19.91 7.75 -24.85
C VAL A 101 -20.80 8.90 -24.41
N PHE A 102 -21.56 8.69 -23.34
CA PHE A 102 -22.50 9.64 -22.74
C PHE A 102 -22.03 10.06 -21.35
N SER A 103 -22.23 11.33 -21.00
CA SER A 103 -21.93 11.90 -19.68
C SER A 103 -23.18 12.53 -19.08
N THR A 104 -23.28 12.56 -17.74
CA THR A 104 -24.42 13.13 -17.01
C THR A 104 -24.46 14.66 -17.05
N ASP A 105 -23.31 15.32 -17.23
CA ASP A 105 -23.17 16.76 -17.00
C ASP A 105 -23.16 17.59 -18.30
N GLU A 106 -22.71 16.99 -19.40
CA GLU A 106 -22.67 17.60 -20.73
C GLU A 106 -22.97 16.48 -21.74
N GLY A 107 -24.01 16.64 -22.57
CA GLY A 107 -24.50 15.57 -23.46
C GLY A 107 -23.43 14.91 -24.34
N ALA A 108 -23.75 13.72 -24.88
CA ALA A 108 -22.89 12.85 -25.71
C ALA A 108 -21.60 13.49 -26.26
N MET A 109 -20.45 13.05 -25.75
CA MET A 109 -19.14 13.63 -26.10
C MET A 109 -18.58 13.13 -27.44
N PHE A 110 -19.13 12.06 -28.02
CA PHE A 110 -18.68 11.53 -29.31
C PHE A 110 -19.86 11.33 -30.27
N GLY A 111 -19.91 12.15 -31.32
CA GLY A 111 -20.75 11.97 -32.51
C GLY A 111 -19.91 12.04 -33.78
N HIS A 112 -19.74 10.88 -34.42
CA HIS A 112 -19.14 10.51 -35.72
C HIS A 112 -18.43 11.54 -36.63
N SER A 113 -17.27 11.13 -37.20
CA SER A 113 -17.07 10.93 -38.66
C SER A 113 -15.62 10.58 -39.08
N SER A 114 -14.58 11.17 -38.46
CA SER A 114 -13.22 11.15 -39.06
C SER A 114 -12.39 9.88 -38.82
N VAL A 115 -12.52 9.21 -37.67
CA VAL A 115 -11.60 8.14 -37.27
C VAL A 115 -11.89 6.81 -37.99
N ILE A 116 -13.17 6.48 -38.21
CA ILE A 116 -13.57 5.16 -38.74
C ILE A 116 -13.60 5.12 -40.28
N GLN A 117 -13.89 6.24 -40.96
CA GLN A 117 -13.80 6.29 -42.43
C GLN A 117 -12.37 6.06 -42.94
N ALA A 118 -11.34 6.42 -42.17
CA ALA A 118 -9.95 6.20 -42.52
C ALA A 118 -9.55 4.71 -42.48
N ALA A 119 -10.00 3.98 -41.45
CA ALA A 119 -9.77 2.54 -41.33
C ALA A 119 -10.41 1.74 -42.49
N ALA A 120 -11.58 2.18 -42.97
CA ALA A 120 -12.28 1.56 -44.11
C ALA A 120 -11.67 1.93 -45.48
N LYS A 121 -11.18 3.16 -45.68
CA LYS A 121 -10.59 3.63 -46.94
C LYS A 121 -9.21 3.01 -47.23
N LEU A 122 -8.46 2.66 -46.18
CA LEU A 122 -7.14 2.01 -46.29
C LEU A 122 -7.19 0.52 -46.68
N LYS A 123 -8.37 -0.11 -46.67
CA LYS A 123 -8.57 -1.45 -47.26
C LYS A 123 -8.47 -1.44 -48.80
N SER A 124 -8.67 -0.31 -49.48
CA SER A 124 -8.75 -0.28 -50.95
C SER A 124 -7.46 0.09 -51.67
N ASP A 125 -6.57 0.89 -51.06
CA ASP A 125 -5.39 1.41 -51.77
C ASP A 125 -4.09 0.83 -51.21
N ARG A 126 -3.48 -0.08 -51.98
CA ARG A 126 -2.11 -0.59 -51.74
C ARG A 126 -1.09 0.55 -51.92
N LEU A 127 -0.72 1.22 -50.82
CA LEU A 127 0.31 2.27 -50.80
C LEU A 127 1.57 1.82 -50.04
N GLU A 128 2.69 1.83 -50.76
CA GLU A 128 4.04 1.46 -50.35
C GLU A 128 4.71 2.57 -49.48
N ALA A 129 4.53 2.52 -48.16
CA ALA A 129 5.36 3.22 -47.16
C ALA A 129 5.06 2.70 -45.74
N THR A 130 6.06 2.56 -44.87
CA THR A 130 6.07 1.78 -43.61
C THR A 130 5.52 2.45 -42.34
N SER A 131 5.11 3.72 -42.37
CA SER A 131 4.31 4.35 -41.31
C SER A 131 3.69 5.64 -41.87
N VAL A 132 2.48 5.99 -41.44
CA VAL A 132 1.81 7.24 -41.83
C VAL A 132 1.34 7.94 -40.56
N ASP A 133 1.71 9.21 -40.41
CA ASP A 133 1.27 10.10 -39.34
C ASP A 133 0.25 11.08 -39.94
N GLU A 134 -1.01 11.07 -39.47
CA GLU A 134 -2.04 12.05 -39.87
C GLU A 134 -2.60 12.81 -38.65
N GLU A 135 -2.75 14.13 -38.80
CA GLU A 135 -3.29 15.07 -37.79
C GLU A 135 -4.78 15.36 -38.06
N PHE A 136 -5.60 15.35 -37.01
CA PHE A 136 -7.04 15.61 -37.08
C PHE A 136 -7.48 16.64 -36.05
N VAL A 137 -8.58 17.33 -36.33
CA VAL A 137 -9.17 18.37 -35.47
C VAL A 137 -10.65 18.05 -35.21
N THR A 138 -11.07 18.02 -33.94
CA THR A 138 -12.46 17.81 -33.51
C THR A 138 -13.30 19.10 -33.64
N ASN A 139 -14.62 18.96 -33.54
CA ASN A 139 -15.57 20.08 -33.62
C ASN A 139 -15.42 21.11 -32.49
N ASP A 140 -14.80 20.74 -31.36
CA ASP A 140 -14.47 21.65 -30.25
C ASP A 140 -13.05 22.25 -30.36
N GLY A 141 -12.31 21.94 -31.43
CA GLY A 141 -10.98 22.48 -31.72
C GLY A 141 -9.82 21.66 -31.16
N SER A 142 -10.08 20.56 -30.47
CA SER A 142 -9.05 19.63 -29.99
C SER A 142 -8.36 18.92 -31.15
N ARG A 143 -7.07 18.62 -31.03
CA ARG A 143 -6.29 17.97 -32.10
C ARG A 143 -5.70 16.63 -31.65
N PHE A 144 -5.60 15.68 -32.57
CA PHE A 144 -5.00 14.37 -32.28
C PHE A 144 -4.22 13.84 -33.48
N VAL A 145 -3.21 13.01 -33.20
CA VAL A 145 -2.33 12.38 -34.20
C VAL A 145 -2.46 10.85 -34.07
N VAL A 146 -2.71 10.19 -35.18
CA VAL A 146 -2.82 8.73 -35.24
C VAL A 146 -1.56 8.15 -35.86
N LYS A 147 -0.90 7.21 -35.17
CA LYS A 147 0.26 6.46 -35.68
C LYS A 147 -0.12 4.99 -35.90
N MET A 148 0.13 4.48 -37.11
CA MET A 148 -0.20 3.09 -37.48
C MET A 148 1.02 2.29 -37.90
N ASN A 149 1.13 1.05 -37.38
CA ASN A 149 2.13 0.07 -37.79
C ASN A 149 1.51 -0.92 -38.80
N LYS A 150 1.93 -0.83 -40.07
CA LYS A 150 1.30 -1.58 -41.17
C LYS A 150 1.51 -3.11 -41.13
N ASN A 151 2.49 -3.61 -40.39
CA ASN A 151 2.82 -5.05 -40.41
C ASN A 151 2.01 -5.89 -39.43
N GLU A 152 1.35 -5.27 -38.44
CA GLU A 152 0.70 -5.98 -37.32
C GLU A 152 -0.80 -5.69 -37.20
N GLY A 153 -1.35 -4.80 -38.03
CA GLY A 153 -2.78 -4.44 -37.98
C GLY A 153 -3.17 -3.59 -36.76
N THR A 154 -2.18 -3.08 -36.02
CA THR A 154 -2.35 -2.32 -34.78
C THR A 154 -2.30 -0.80 -35.04
N GLY A 155 -3.29 -0.08 -34.51
CA GLY A 155 -3.37 1.38 -34.54
C GLY A 155 -3.37 1.98 -33.14
N LEU A 156 -2.56 3.03 -32.93
CA LEU A 156 -2.45 3.76 -31.67
C LEU A 156 -3.01 5.19 -31.86
N VAL A 157 -4.05 5.53 -31.09
CA VAL A 157 -4.54 6.92 -30.97
C VAL A 157 -3.80 7.60 -29.84
N VAL A 158 -3.03 8.66 -30.13
CA VAL A 158 -2.34 9.46 -29.10
C VAL A 158 -3.00 10.84 -29.07
N ALA A 159 -3.71 11.15 -27.98
CA ALA A 159 -4.18 12.50 -27.72
C ALA A 159 -3.02 13.38 -27.23
N VAL A 160 -2.94 14.61 -27.73
CA VAL A 160 -2.19 15.69 -27.08
C VAL A 160 -3.14 16.89 -26.98
N THR A 161 -3.70 17.09 -25.79
CA THR A 161 -4.44 18.31 -25.46
C THR A 161 -3.80 18.98 -24.25
N ASP A 162 -3.90 20.30 -24.24
CA ASP A 162 -3.13 21.18 -23.36
C ASP A 162 -3.67 21.24 -21.92
N ASP A 163 -4.85 20.66 -21.62
CA ASP A 163 -5.41 20.56 -20.27
C ASP A 163 -5.88 19.10 -20.06
N GLU A 164 -5.54 18.51 -18.92
CA GLU A 164 -5.68 17.10 -18.50
C GLU A 164 -7.03 16.41 -18.86
N LYS A 165 -7.25 16.06 -20.13
CA LYS A 165 -8.43 15.31 -20.59
C LYS A 165 -8.04 14.26 -21.64
N VAL A 166 -8.35 13.00 -21.35
CA VAL A 166 -7.78 11.75 -21.95
C VAL A 166 -8.37 11.34 -23.32
N GLY A 167 -7.54 10.58 -24.08
CA GLY A 167 -7.99 9.49 -24.97
C GLY A 167 -6.83 8.71 -25.61
N VAL A 168 -6.59 7.45 -25.21
CA VAL A 168 -5.79 6.47 -25.98
C VAL A 168 -6.71 5.29 -26.33
N ALA A 169 -6.80 4.96 -27.62
CA ALA A 169 -7.46 3.75 -28.11
C ALA A 169 -6.40 2.89 -28.82
N VAL A 170 -6.25 1.65 -28.38
CA VAL A 170 -5.49 0.61 -29.08
C VAL A 170 -6.53 -0.30 -29.72
N VAL A 171 -6.48 -0.42 -31.05
CA VAL A 171 -7.37 -1.32 -31.80
C VAL A 171 -6.54 -2.50 -32.30
N ASP A 172 -6.84 -3.68 -31.77
CA ASP A 172 -6.41 -4.99 -32.27
C ASP A 172 -7.68 -5.82 -32.53
N PRO A 173 -7.81 -6.63 -33.60
CA PRO A 173 -8.97 -7.48 -33.89
C PRO A 173 -9.55 -8.39 -32.78
N GLY A 174 -8.99 -8.43 -31.56
CA GLY A 174 -9.54 -9.15 -30.40
C GLY A 174 -9.60 -8.36 -29.09
N PHE A 175 -9.22 -7.08 -29.06
CA PHE A 175 -9.10 -6.31 -27.82
C PHE A 175 -9.54 -4.86 -27.98
N LEU A 176 -10.31 -4.33 -27.02
CA LEU A 176 -10.60 -2.90 -26.89
C LEU A 176 -10.20 -2.43 -25.49
N ALA A 177 -9.18 -1.57 -25.41
CA ALA A 177 -8.78 -0.91 -24.18
C ALA A 177 -9.33 0.52 -24.13
N ILE A 178 -10.05 0.87 -23.06
CA ILE A 178 -10.55 2.23 -22.82
C ILE A 178 -9.89 2.78 -21.55
N ALA A 179 -9.12 3.86 -21.69
CA ALA A 179 -8.55 4.59 -20.56
C ALA A 179 -9.51 5.70 -20.12
N LEU A 180 -9.87 5.74 -18.84
CA LEU A 180 -10.63 6.84 -18.23
C LEU A 180 -9.73 7.49 -17.16
N ALA A 181 -9.30 8.74 -17.36
CA ALA A 181 -8.69 9.49 -16.25
C ALA A 181 -9.77 10.04 -15.32
N GLY A 182 -9.52 9.92 -14.02
CA GLY A 182 -10.18 10.71 -12.98
C GLY A 182 -9.53 12.08 -12.82
N GLU A 183 -10.05 12.89 -11.89
CA GLU A 183 -9.58 14.25 -11.61
C GLU A 183 -8.23 14.30 -10.85
N GLU A 184 -7.70 13.16 -10.42
CA GLU A 184 -6.35 13.04 -9.85
C GLU A 184 -5.47 12.21 -10.81
N ALA A 185 -4.15 12.39 -10.74
CA ALA A 185 -3.11 11.85 -11.64
C ALA A 185 -2.97 10.30 -11.70
N GLU A 186 -4.08 9.58 -11.52
CA GLU A 186 -4.28 8.16 -11.77
C GLU A 186 -4.96 7.98 -13.13
N VAL A 187 -4.24 7.36 -14.08
CA VAL A 187 -4.89 6.84 -15.30
C VAL A 187 -5.42 5.45 -14.97
N ARG A 188 -6.74 5.34 -14.86
CA ARG A 188 -7.41 4.06 -14.67
C ARG A 188 -7.63 3.40 -16.03
N LEU A 189 -6.97 2.27 -16.26
CA LEU A 189 -7.14 1.46 -17.45
C LEU A 189 -7.97 0.24 -17.10
N GLU A 190 -9.18 0.20 -17.65
CA GLU A 190 -10.04 -0.98 -17.61
C GLU A 190 -9.92 -1.69 -18.97
N LEU A 191 -9.30 -2.87 -18.94
CA LEU A 191 -9.10 -3.71 -20.13
C LEU A 191 -10.32 -4.60 -20.31
N LEU A 192 -10.96 -4.52 -21.48
CA LEU A 192 -11.95 -5.48 -21.94
C LEU A 192 -11.28 -6.41 -22.96
N SER A 193 -11.03 -7.64 -22.54
CA SER A 193 -10.59 -8.73 -23.43
C SER A 193 -11.80 -9.42 -24.04
N PHE A 194 -11.84 -9.51 -25.38
CA PHE A 194 -12.81 -10.31 -26.11
C PHE A 194 -12.10 -11.53 -26.70
N LEU A 195 -12.03 -12.62 -25.91
CA LEU A 195 -11.65 -13.90 -26.50
C LEU A 195 -12.82 -14.41 -27.34
N SER A 196 -12.54 -14.99 -28.50
CA SER A 196 -13.51 -15.55 -29.45
C SER A 196 -14.39 -16.69 -28.89
N ASP A 197 -14.27 -17.02 -27.60
CA ASP A 197 -15.00 -18.06 -26.87
C ASP A 197 -16.08 -17.51 -25.91
N GLY A 198 -16.31 -16.20 -25.89
CA GLY A 198 -17.39 -15.57 -25.12
C GLY A 198 -17.10 -15.42 -23.62
N LYS A 199 -15.85 -15.61 -23.18
CA LYS A 199 -15.43 -15.32 -21.80
C LYS A 199 -14.77 -13.95 -21.74
N SER A 200 -15.45 -12.99 -21.12
CA SER A 200 -14.88 -11.69 -20.78
C SER A 200 -13.97 -11.81 -19.56
N MET A 201 -12.79 -11.21 -19.62
CA MET A 201 -11.94 -10.97 -18.45
C MET A 201 -11.91 -9.47 -18.16
N VAL A 202 -12.31 -9.10 -16.95
CA VAL A 202 -12.12 -7.75 -16.41
C VAL A 202 -10.82 -7.75 -15.62
N GLY A 203 -9.81 -7.08 -16.16
CA GLY A 203 -8.54 -6.84 -15.50
C GLY A 203 -8.40 -5.37 -15.10
N ARG A 204 -7.92 -5.11 -13.88
CA ARG A 204 -7.57 -3.76 -13.43
C ARG A 204 -6.10 -3.51 -13.75
N MET A 205 -5.81 -2.51 -14.59
CA MET A 205 -4.44 -2.07 -14.86
C MET A 205 -4.25 -0.65 -14.33
N VAL A 206 -3.31 -0.49 -13.39
CA VAL A 206 -2.91 0.82 -12.88
C VAL A 206 -1.56 1.16 -13.49
N VAL A 207 -1.56 2.02 -14.51
CA VAL A 207 -0.32 2.45 -15.15
C VAL A 207 0.22 3.66 -14.40
N SER A 208 1.37 3.50 -13.73
CA SER A 208 2.11 4.63 -13.18
C SER A 208 3.25 5.01 -14.13
N GLY A 209 3.08 6.07 -14.91
CA GLY A 209 4.12 6.56 -15.82
C GLY A 209 3.65 7.73 -16.69
N SER A 210 4.61 8.41 -17.31
CA SER A 210 4.36 9.49 -18.29
C SER A 210 3.65 8.95 -19.54
N LEU A 211 2.66 9.70 -20.04
CA LEU A 211 1.88 9.45 -21.28
C LEU A 211 2.70 9.35 -22.59
N ALA A 212 4.03 9.44 -22.55
CA ALA A 212 4.91 9.46 -23.72
C ALA A 212 5.49 8.08 -24.12
N ALA A 213 5.13 6.99 -23.43
CA ALA A 213 5.64 5.66 -23.74
C ALA A 213 4.68 4.88 -24.67
N GLY A 214 5.23 4.28 -25.73
CA GLY A 214 4.50 3.34 -26.58
C GLY A 214 4.53 1.92 -26.00
N VAL A 215 3.39 1.21 -26.06
CA VAL A 215 3.31 -0.21 -25.70
C VAL A 215 3.85 -1.04 -26.86
N ARG A 216 4.87 -1.87 -26.62
CA ARG A 216 5.53 -2.67 -27.67
C ARG A 216 4.97 -4.09 -27.77
N GLU A 217 4.67 -4.73 -26.64
CA GLU A 217 4.14 -6.10 -26.60
C GLU A 217 3.34 -6.31 -25.30
N LEU A 218 2.20 -6.99 -25.39
CA LEU A 218 1.31 -7.29 -24.27
C LEU A 218 1.20 -8.81 -24.16
N GLN A 219 1.80 -9.42 -23.13
CA GLN A 219 1.75 -10.87 -22.93
C GLN A 219 0.68 -11.25 -21.92
N VAL A 220 -0.19 -12.17 -22.33
CA VAL A 220 -1.22 -12.78 -21.49
C VAL A 220 -0.78 -14.20 -21.12
N THR A 221 -0.44 -14.44 -19.86
CA THR A 221 -0.27 -15.81 -19.35
C THR A 221 -1.64 -16.42 -19.08
N SER A 222 -1.94 -17.56 -19.72
CA SER A 222 -3.24 -18.23 -19.52
C SER A 222 -3.43 -18.60 -18.05
N GLY A 223 -4.46 -18.04 -17.40
CA GLY A 223 -4.87 -18.40 -16.03
C GLY A 223 -4.50 -17.40 -14.93
N SER A 224 -3.78 -16.31 -15.22
CA SER A 224 -3.54 -15.22 -14.26
C SER A 224 -4.45 -14.01 -14.52
N LYS A 225 -4.92 -13.33 -13.46
CA LYS A 225 -5.68 -12.05 -13.53
C LYS A 225 -4.78 -10.83 -13.78
N GLU A 226 -3.50 -11.05 -14.07
CA GLU A 226 -2.49 -10.00 -14.22
C GLU A 226 -1.87 -10.05 -15.61
N PHE A 227 -1.59 -8.86 -16.15
CA PHE A 227 -1.03 -8.62 -17.48
C PHE A 227 0.30 -7.87 -17.36
N VAL A 228 1.29 -8.22 -18.19
CA VAL A 228 2.59 -7.55 -18.24
C VAL A 228 2.75 -6.90 -19.61
N ALA A 229 3.02 -5.59 -19.63
CA ALA A 229 3.25 -4.82 -20.84
C ALA A 229 4.67 -4.21 -20.85
N TRP A 230 5.37 -4.36 -21.97
CA TRP A 230 6.70 -3.78 -22.17
C TRP A 230 6.58 -2.42 -22.88
N LEU A 231 7.14 -1.38 -22.26
CA LEU A 231 7.13 -0.01 -22.77
C LEU A 231 8.47 0.34 -23.42
N GLU A 232 8.45 0.90 -24.62
CA GLU A 232 9.66 1.45 -25.27
C GLU A 232 9.56 2.97 -25.34
N ALA A 233 10.57 3.67 -24.81
CA ALA A 233 10.65 5.13 -24.89
C ALA A 233 11.10 5.53 -26.29
N GLN A 234 10.25 6.20 -27.08
CA GLN A 234 10.65 6.75 -28.37
C GLN A 234 11.35 8.10 -28.22
N ALA A 235 12.44 8.26 -28.98
CA ALA A 235 13.38 9.37 -28.88
C ALA A 235 12.88 10.70 -29.48
N GLU A 236 11.75 10.75 -30.19
CA GLU A 236 11.21 12.00 -30.74
C GLU A 236 9.69 12.05 -30.66
N VAL A 237 9.16 12.97 -29.85
CA VAL A 237 7.75 13.37 -29.86
C VAL A 237 7.61 14.58 -30.80
N PRO A 238 6.68 14.60 -31.78
CA PRO A 238 6.43 15.78 -32.59
C PRO A 238 5.89 16.92 -31.73
N ARG A 239 6.46 18.12 -31.87
CA ARG A 239 5.99 19.33 -31.17
C ARG A 239 4.55 19.68 -31.57
N VAL A 240 3.65 19.73 -30.60
CA VAL A 240 2.26 20.19 -30.80
C VAL A 240 2.18 21.71 -30.73
N ALA A 241 1.63 22.31 -31.77
CA ALA A 241 1.30 23.72 -31.83
C ALA A 241 -0.04 23.96 -31.12
N GLY A 242 0.00 24.48 -29.87
CA GLY A 242 -1.19 24.56 -29.03
C GLY A 242 -1.21 25.67 -27.97
N LYS A 243 -0.21 25.79 -27.08
CA LYS A 243 0.00 26.97 -26.21
C LYS A 243 1.14 27.79 -26.80
N THR A 244 0.95 29.11 -26.93
CA THR A 244 1.91 30.08 -27.54
C THR A 244 3.33 29.52 -27.52
N ALA A 245 3.78 28.99 -28.67
CA ALA A 245 5.09 28.38 -28.77
C ALA A 245 6.08 29.38 -28.16
N ILE A 246 6.75 28.99 -27.06
CA ILE A 246 7.73 29.84 -26.41
C ILE A 246 8.66 30.27 -27.53
N LYS A 247 8.60 31.58 -27.85
CA LYS A 247 9.28 32.08 -29.02
C LYS A 247 10.77 31.82 -28.75
N PRO A 248 11.46 31.02 -29.58
CA PRO A 248 12.83 30.68 -29.32
C PRO A 248 13.63 31.98 -29.19
N ALA A 249 14.37 32.14 -28.09
CA ALA A 249 15.21 33.31 -27.91
C ALA A 249 16.13 33.47 -29.13
N ASP A 250 16.29 34.69 -29.61
CA ASP A 250 17.25 34.97 -30.66
C ASP A 250 18.69 34.82 -30.14
N ALA A 251 19.67 34.79 -31.05
CA ALA A 251 21.06 34.56 -30.68
C ALA A 251 21.62 35.63 -29.72
N ALA A 252 21.11 36.86 -29.76
CA ALA A 252 21.55 37.93 -28.87
C ALA A 252 20.95 37.75 -27.47
N ALA A 253 19.68 37.40 -27.38
CA ALA A 253 18.98 37.08 -26.14
C ALA A 253 19.59 35.86 -25.44
N ARG A 254 19.91 34.79 -26.18
CA ARG A 254 20.61 33.61 -25.63
C ARG A 254 21.97 33.99 -25.05
N LYS A 255 22.79 34.71 -25.83
CA LYS A 255 24.12 35.15 -25.35
C LYS A 255 24.03 36.03 -24.10
N ALA A 256 23.00 36.88 -24.02
CA ALA A 256 22.76 37.71 -22.83
C ALA A 256 22.27 36.87 -21.64
N ALA A 257 21.42 35.86 -21.88
CA ALA A 257 20.98 34.90 -20.87
C ALA A 257 22.15 34.08 -20.32
N ASP A 258 23.04 33.58 -21.19
CA ASP A 258 24.26 32.86 -20.81
C ASP A 258 25.14 33.71 -19.87
N ALA A 259 25.38 34.97 -20.22
CA ALA A 259 26.19 35.88 -19.39
C ALA A 259 25.55 36.14 -18.01
N LEU A 260 24.22 36.23 -17.94
CA LEU A 260 23.49 36.37 -16.68
C LEU A 260 23.54 35.09 -15.85
N PHE A 261 23.46 33.93 -16.49
CA PHE A 261 23.58 32.63 -15.87
C PHE A 261 24.98 32.40 -15.28
N ASP A 262 26.03 32.76 -16.01
CA ASP A 262 27.41 32.69 -15.53
C ASP A 262 27.61 33.60 -14.30
N GLY A 263 27.15 34.85 -14.40
CA GLY A 263 27.20 35.79 -13.28
C GLY A 263 26.40 35.33 -12.06
N ALA A 264 25.25 34.67 -12.28
CA ALA A 264 24.45 34.08 -11.21
C ALA A 264 25.16 32.90 -10.54
N SER A 265 25.84 32.05 -11.32
CA SER A 265 26.61 30.92 -10.82
C SER A 265 27.79 31.37 -9.96
N GLU A 266 28.49 32.43 -10.37
CA GLU A 266 29.54 33.04 -9.55
C GLU A 266 28.99 33.67 -8.26
N ALA A 267 27.85 34.36 -8.34
CA ALA A 267 27.19 34.94 -7.18
C ALA A 267 26.78 33.85 -6.18
N TYR A 268 26.26 32.72 -6.66
CA TYR A 268 25.97 31.56 -5.84
C TYR A 268 27.23 31.01 -5.15
N GLY A 269 28.34 30.88 -5.88
CA GLY A 269 29.64 30.46 -5.33
C GLY A 269 30.20 31.40 -4.24
N ARG A 270 29.81 32.69 -4.25
CA ARG A 270 30.13 33.67 -3.20
C ARG A 270 29.11 33.71 -2.06
N GLY A 271 28.07 32.88 -2.08
CA GLY A 271 26.98 32.88 -1.11
C GLY A 271 25.98 34.04 -1.29
N GLU A 272 26.05 34.78 -2.40
CA GLU A 272 25.17 35.92 -2.70
C GLU A 272 23.82 35.44 -3.30
N LEU A 273 23.06 34.64 -2.54
CA LEU A 273 21.86 33.93 -3.02
C LEU A 273 20.84 34.82 -3.75
N LYS A 274 20.58 36.02 -3.21
CA LYS A 274 19.64 36.97 -3.83
C LYS A 274 20.10 37.41 -5.23
N LYS A 275 21.39 37.71 -5.39
CA LYS A 275 21.94 38.10 -6.71
C LYS A 275 21.93 36.93 -7.68
N ALA A 276 22.17 35.71 -7.19
CA ALA A 276 22.09 34.50 -8.00
C ALA A 276 20.67 34.30 -8.55
N LEU A 277 19.65 34.35 -7.69
CA LEU A 277 18.25 34.23 -8.09
C LEU A 277 17.83 35.34 -9.08
N GLU A 278 18.16 36.60 -8.80
CA GLU A 278 17.87 37.72 -9.71
C GLU A 278 18.52 37.54 -11.09
N GLY A 279 19.74 36.98 -11.13
CA GLY A 279 20.44 36.67 -12.38
C GLY A 279 19.76 35.54 -13.15
N LEU A 280 19.36 34.46 -12.46
CA LEU A 280 18.64 33.32 -13.06
C LEU A 280 17.27 33.72 -13.58
N ASP A 281 16.51 34.52 -12.83
CA ASP A 281 15.21 35.04 -13.25
C ASP A 281 15.33 35.86 -14.54
N ARG A 282 16.34 36.73 -14.62
CA ARG A 282 16.61 37.52 -15.83
C ARG A 282 17.07 36.65 -16.99
N ALA A 283 17.87 35.62 -16.74
CA ALA A 283 18.28 34.67 -17.77
C ALA A 283 17.06 33.94 -18.35
N ILE A 284 16.15 33.46 -17.50
CA ILE A 284 14.87 32.83 -17.90
C ILE A 284 13.96 33.80 -18.65
N GLN A 285 13.91 35.08 -18.25
CA GLN A 285 13.11 36.09 -18.97
C GLN A 285 13.64 36.35 -20.39
N LEU A 286 14.95 36.32 -20.59
CA LEU A 286 15.58 36.51 -21.91
C LEU A 286 15.52 35.24 -22.78
N ASP A 287 15.67 34.07 -22.16
CA ASP A 287 15.50 32.78 -22.80
C ASP A 287 14.60 31.85 -21.95
N PRO A 288 13.29 31.84 -22.20
CA PRO A 288 12.37 30.99 -21.44
C PRO A 288 12.55 29.49 -21.74
N GLY A 289 13.40 29.11 -22.69
CA GLY A 289 13.81 27.73 -22.93
C GLY A 289 15.10 27.31 -22.21
N PHE A 290 15.66 28.18 -21.36
CA PHE A 290 16.97 27.95 -20.73
C PHE A 290 16.89 26.97 -19.55
N GLY A 291 16.82 25.67 -19.87
CA GLY A 291 16.66 24.59 -18.88
C GLY A 291 17.65 24.62 -17.72
N ALA A 292 18.93 24.92 -17.97
CA ALA A 292 19.94 25.00 -16.91
C ALA A 292 19.66 26.11 -15.88
N ALA A 293 19.09 27.23 -16.30
CA ALA A 293 18.72 28.32 -15.39
C ALA A 293 17.58 27.90 -14.46
N TYR A 294 16.60 27.15 -14.97
CA TYR A 294 15.56 26.52 -14.15
C TYR A 294 16.16 25.51 -13.15
N THR A 295 17.07 24.64 -13.58
CA THR A 295 17.72 23.67 -12.68
C THR A 295 18.44 24.36 -11.51
N ASN A 296 19.25 25.38 -11.81
CA ASN A 296 19.99 26.12 -10.78
C ASN A 296 19.05 26.90 -9.85
N ARG A 297 17.98 27.50 -10.38
CA ARG A 297 16.99 28.21 -9.56
C ARG A 297 16.25 27.24 -8.65
N GLY A 298 15.78 26.11 -9.19
CA GLY A 298 15.13 25.04 -8.45
C GLY A 298 16.00 24.47 -7.32
N VAL A 299 17.30 24.30 -7.53
CA VAL A 299 18.23 23.87 -6.47
C VAL A 299 18.33 24.92 -5.35
N ILE A 300 18.39 26.20 -5.69
CA ILE A 300 18.48 27.28 -4.69
C ILE A 300 17.17 27.36 -3.89
N THR A 301 16.02 27.37 -4.55
CA THR A 301 14.70 27.46 -3.92
C THR A 301 14.38 26.24 -3.07
N ALA A 302 14.76 25.03 -3.51
CA ALA A 302 14.65 23.80 -2.72
C ALA A 302 15.45 23.89 -1.41
N ASN A 303 16.67 24.43 -1.46
CA ASN A 303 17.51 24.63 -0.27
C ASN A 303 16.96 25.72 0.67
N GLN A 304 16.14 26.63 0.16
CA GLN A 304 15.42 27.64 0.95
C GLN A 304 14.09 27.11 1.53
N GLY A 305 13.68 25.89 1.17
CA GLY A 305 12.43 25.27 1.62
C GLY A 305 11.20 25.62 0.75
N ALA A 306 11.38 26.35 -0.35
CA ALA A 306 10.32 26.65 -1.32
C ALA A 306 10.13 25.45 -2.27
N VAL A 307 9.51 24.37 -1.76
CA VAL A 307 9.43 23.07 -2.43
C VAL A 307 8.60 23.10 -3.71
N ASP A 308 7.43 23.77 -3.70
CA ASP A 308 6.54 23.81 -4.87
C ASP A 308 7.17 24.61 -6.04
N GLU A 309 7.82 25.73 -5.73
CA GLU A 309 8.56 26.53 -6.70
C GLU A 309 9.72 25.73 -7.30
N ALA A 310 10.45 24.98 -6.47
CA ALA A 310 11.52 24.12 -6.93
C ALA A 310 11.03 22.99 -7.85
N LEU A 311 9.91 22.35 -7.52
CA LEU A 311 9.31 21.33 -8.37
C LEU A 311 8.87 21.89 -9.72
N GLY A 312 8.23 23.07 -9.74
CA GLY A 312 7.86 23.75 -10.98
C GLY A 312 9.07 24.07 -11.86
N ASP A 313 10.18 24.47 -11.25
CA ASP A 313 11.46 24.69 -11.94
C ASP A 313 12.07 23.41 -12.49
N PHE A 314 12.09 22.33 -11.71
CA PHE A 314 12.58 21.04 -12.20
C PHE A 314 11.71 20.48 -13.33
N ASP A 315 10.39 20.68 -13.29
CA ASP A 315 9.48 20.29 -14.37
C ASP A 315 9.76 21.06 -15.67
N GLN A 316 10.01 22.38 -15.59
CA GLN A 316 10.45 23.14 -16.76
C GLN A 316 11.83 22.69 -17.24
N ALA A 317 12.78 22.46 -16.33
CA ALA A 317 14.12 22.01 -16.68
C ALA A 317 14.10 20.70 -17.47
N VAL A 318 13.37 19.67 -17.00
CA VAL A 318 13.28 18.38 -17.70
C VAL A 318 12.44 18.45 -18.97
N ARG A 319 11.49 19.40 -19.06
CA ARG A 319 10.72 19.68 -20.29
C ARG A 319 11.63 20.23 -21.40
N PHE A 320 12.54 21.14 -21.07
CA PHE A 320 13.46 21.73 -22.05
C PHE A 320 14.69 20.87 -22.30
N ASN A 321 15.15 20.15 -21.28
CA ASN A 321 16.26 19.22 -21.37
C ASN A 321 15.95 17.92 -20.61
N ALA A 322 15.41 16.93 -21.34
CA ALA A 322 15.10 15.62 -20.78
C ALA A 322 16.33 14.83 -20.27
N TYR A 323 17.55 15.30 -20.60
CA TYR A 323 18.82 14.71 -20.19
C TYR A 323 19.44 15.39 -18.96
N ASP A 324 18.75 16.35 -18.33
CA ASP A 324 19.24 17.01 -17.11
C ASP A 324 19.16 16.07 -15.89
N VAL A 325 20.28 15.40 -15.61
CA VAL A 325 20.42 14.48 -14.48
C VAL A 325 20.21 15.18 -13.13
N THR A 326 20.61 16.44 -13.00
CA THR A 326 20.46 17.19 -11.74
C THR A 326 19.00 17.50 -11.48
N ALA A 327 18.26 17.96 -12.48
CA ALA A 327 16.82 18.24 -12.36
C ALA A 327 16.04 16.97 -12.02
N TRP A 328 16.27 15.85 -12.74
CA TRP A 328 15.65 14.56 -12.42
C TRP A 328 15.99 14.10 -11.01
N GLY A 329 17.27 14.16 -10.64
CA GLY A 329 17.73 13.69 -9.34
C GLY A 329 17.19 14.50 -8.16
N MET A 330 17.10 15.83 -8.29
CA MET A 330 16.56 16.70 -7.25
C MET A 330 15.04 16.59 -7.13
N ARG A 331 14.34 16.48 -8.27
CA ARG A 331 12.92 16.17 -8.31
C ARG A 331 12.61 14.84 -7.59
N GLY A 332 13.40 13.80 -7.88
CA GLY A 332 13.28 12.51 -7.20
C GLY A 332 13.51 12.61 -5.68
N LEU A 333 14.49 13.40 -5.25
CA LEU A 333 14.77 13.62 -3.83
C LEU A 333 13.63 14.33 -3.11
N ILE A 334 13.01 15.33 -3.74
CA ILE A 334 11.84 16.02 -3.19
C ILE A 334 10.68 15.03 -3.03
N HIS A 335 10.35 14.27 -4.07
CA HIS A 335 9.29 13.27 -4.01
C HIS A 335 9.56 12.19 -2.95
N TYR A 336 10.81 11.75 -2.80
CA TYR A 336 11.19 10.79 -1.78
C TYR A 336 10.93 11.34 -0.36
N LYS A 337 11.32 12.59 -0.09
CA LYS A 337 11.05 13.26 1.20
C LYS A 337 9.55 13.43 1.46
N ALA A 338 8.77 13.67 0.40
CA ALA A 338 7.31 13.76 0.45
C ALA A 338 6.61 12.39 0.54
N LYS A 339 7.35 11.28 0.65
CA LYS A 339 6.81 9.90 0.63
C LYS A 339 6.07 9.52 -0.65
N HIS A 340 6.27 10.27 -1.74
CA HIS A 340 5.82 9.92 -3.09
C HIS A 340 6.82 8.95 -3.73
N LEU A 341 7.01 7.78 -3.11
CA LEU A 341 8.14 6.88 -3.39
C LEU A 341 8.19 6.39 -4.83
N ARG A 342 7.04 6.08 -5.45
CA ARG A 342 6.98 5.66 -6.86
C ARG A 342 7.43 6.74 -7.83
N PHE A 343 7.08 8.01 -7.57
CA PHE A 343 7.57 9.15 -8.35
C PHE A 343 9.07 9.38 -8.16
N ALA A 344 9.57 9.17 -6.95
CA ALA A 344 11.01 9.24 -6.69
C ALA A 344 11.78 8.17 -7.46
N ILE A 345 11.31 6.92 -7.42
CA ILE A 345 11.88 5.79 -8.18
C ILE A 345 11.91 6.12 -9.67
N HIS A 346 10.80 6.61 -10.24
CA HIS A 346 10.76 7.03 -11.64
C HIS A 346 11.83 8.07 -11.97
N CYS A 347 11.98 9.10 -11.14
CA CYS A 347 13.00 10.12 -11.34
C CYS A 347 14.42 9.54 -11.26
N TYR A 348 14.68 8.61 -10.34
CA TYR A 348 15.98 7.94 -10.22
C TYR A 348 16.24 6.97 -11.37
N ASP A 349 15.22 6.27 -11.89
CA ASP A 349 15.32 5.46 -13.11
C ASP A 349 15.72 6.33 -14.31
N ARG A 350 15.16 7.53 -14.42
CA ARG A 350 15.59 8.51 -15.44
C ARG A 350 17.06 8.86 -15.27
N VAL A 351 17.52 9.16 -14.06
CA VAL A 351 18.95 9.42 -13.81
C VAL A 351 19.82 8.22 -14.21
N LEU A 352 19.45 7.02 -13.79
CA LEU A 352 20.24 5.80 -14.00
C LEU A 352 20.19 5.31 -15.45
N SER A 353 19.14 5.63 -16.21
CA SER A 353 19.14 5.41 -17.67
C SER A 353 20.15 6.29 -18.42
N LEU A 354 20.46 7.47 -17.87
CA LEU A 354 21.42 8.43 -18.43
C LEU A 354 22.84 8.18 -17.91
N GLN A 355 22.95 7.79 -16.64
CA GLN A 355 24.20 7.53 -15.93
C GLN A 355 24.06 6.26 -15.08
N PRO A 356 24.22 5.07 -15.68
CA PRO A 356 24.01 3.79 -14.99
C PRO A 356 24.92 3.56 -13.78
N GLU A 357 26.10 4.18 -13.78
CA GLU A 357 27.12 4.05 -12.73
C GLU A 357 27.01 5.14 -11.65
N ASN A 358 25.91 5.90 -11.61
CA ASN A 358 25.75 6.97 -10.63
C ASN A 358 25.36 6.41 -9.24
N VAL A 359 26.38 6.06 -8.45
CA VAL A 359 26.27 5.45 -7.11
C VAL A 359 25.33 6.20 -6.16
N LYS A 360 25.30 7.54 -6.22
CA LYS A 360 24.38 8.35 -5.41
C LYS A 360 22.93 7.98 -5.68
N TYR A 361 22.56 7.83 -6.95
CA TYR A 361 21.18 7.54 -7.34
C TYR A 361 20.85 6.04 -7.31
N LEU A 362 21.85 5.15 -7.41
CA LEU A 362 21.69 3.73 -7.06
C LEU A 362 21.28 3.61 -5.59
N GLY A 363 22.01 4.23 -4.66
CA GLY A 363 21.66 4.20 -3.23
C GLY A 363 20.31 4.85 -2.92
N ASN A 364 19.98 5.97 -3.57
CA ASN A 364 18.66 6.62 -3.39
C ASN A 364 17.51 5.78 -3.94
N ARG A 365 17.68 5.14 -5.11
CA ARG A 365 16.67 4.24 -5.69
C ARG A 365 16.51 2.98 -4.85
N ALA A 366 17.61 2.38 -4.41
CA ALA A 366 17.61 1.23 -3.52
C ALA A 366 16.79 1.52 -2.25
N LYS A 367 17.04 2.66 -1.60
CA LYS A 367 16.29 3.07 -0.41
C LYS A 367 14.80 3.27 -0.69
N ALA A 368 14.46 3.92 -1.81
CA ALA A 368 13.06 4.11 -2.20
C ALA A 368 12.37 2.78 -2.52
N ARG A 369 13.06 1.85 -3.20
CA ARG A 369 12.56 0.51 -3.51
C ARG A 369 12.29 -0.32 -2.26
N SER A 370 13.21 -0.30 -1.28
CA SER A 370 13.02 -0.96 0.02
C SER A 370 11.78 -0.44 0.74
N GLU A 371 11.58 0.89 0.81
CA GLU A 371 10.38 1.46 1.43
C GLU A 371 9.08 1.16 0.66
N THR A 372 9.14 0.78 -0.62
CA THR A 372 7.98 0.31 -1.41
C THR A 372 7.77 -1.21 -1.37
N GLY A 373 8.64 -1.95 -0.68
CA GLY A 373 8.60 -3.42 -0.63
C GLY A 373 9.28 -4.14 -1.80
N ASP A 374 9.89 -3.41 -2.75
CA ASP A 374 10.74 -4.00 -3.79
C ASP A 374 12.14 -4.29 -3.23
N LEU A 375 12.20 -5.24 -2.31
CA LEU A 375 13.43 -5.62 -1.61
C LEU A 375 14.46 -6.23 -2.55
N LYS A 376 14.02 -6.98 -3.57
CA LYS A 376 14.92 -7.59 -4.57
C LYS A 376 15.57 -6.51 -5.44
N GLY A 377 14.78 -5.58 -5.99
CA GLY A 377 15.32 -4.46 -6.78
C GLY A 377 16.17 -3.51 -5.93
N SER A 378 15.91 -3.41 -4.63
CA SER A 378 16.76 -2.69 -3.68
C SER A 378 18.11 -3.36 -3.48
N LEU A 379 18.11 -4.69 -3.30
CA LEU A 379 19.33 -5.49 -3.15
C LEU A 379 20.20 -5.39 -4.42
N GLU A 380 19.60 -5.51 -5.60
CA GLU A 380 20.31 -5.35 -6.89
C GLU A 380 21.00 -3.98 -7.00
N ASP A 381 20.31 -2.90 -6.63
CA ASP A 381 20.87 -1.55 -6.66
C ASP A 381 22.03 -1.38 -5.66
N TYR A 382 21.92 -1.97 -4.46
CA TYR A 382 23.01 -1.93 -3.48
C TYR A 382 24.18 -2.82 -3.88
N ASP A 383 23.95 -3.97 -4.51
CA ASP A 383 25.03 -4.80 -5.04
C ASP A 383 25.79 -4.07 -6.15
N GLN A 384 25.08 -3.44 -7.08
CA GLN A 384 25.68 -2.58 -8.10
C GLN A 384 26.44 -1.39 -7.47
N TYR A 385 25.87 -0.76 -6.43
CA TYR A 385 26.55 0.28 -5.66
C TYR A 385 27.91 -0.21 -5.15
N MET A 386 27.95 -1.41 -4.55
CA MET A 386 29.15 -1.97 -3.92
C MET A 386 30.21 -2.45 -4.92
N GLU A 387 29.80 -2.79 -6.15
CA GLU A 387 30.73 -3.04 -7.24
C GLU A 387 31.50 -1.78 -7.66
N LEU A 388 30.80 -0.63 -7.66
CA LEU A 388 31.33 0.66 -8.11
C LEU A 388 32.10 1.40 -7.01
N GLU A 389 31.56 1.43 -5.79
CA GLU A 389 32.14 2.16 -4.66
C GLU A 389 32.22 1.28 -3.41
N LYS A 390 33.43 0.80 -3.13
CA LYS A 390 33.75 0.14 -1.86
C LYS A 390 34.15 1.20 -0.84
N GLY A 391 33.57 1.16 0.36
CA GLY A 391 33.98 2.03 1.46
C GLY A 391 32.91 2.94 2.04
N ASN A 392 31.64 2.77 1.64
CA ASN A 392 30.54 3.52 2.24
C ASN A 392 29.87 2.69 3.35
N ALA A 393 30.18 3.02 4.62
CA ALA A 393 29.62 2.35 5.80
C ALA A 393 28.08 2.36 5.82
N VAL A 394 27.45 3.47 5.40
CA VAL A 394 25.99 3.63 5.37
C VAL A 394 25.37 2.71 4.33
N ALA A 395 26.00 2.58 3.16
CA ALA A 395 25.50 1.70 2.11
C ALA A 395 25.55 0.22 2.53
N TYR A 396 26.61 -0.22 3.24
CA TYR A 396 26.67 -1.58 3.81
C TYR A 396 25.56 -1.78 4.85
N ASN A 397 25.36 -0.83 5.75
CA ASN A 397 24.28 -0.91 6.73
C ASN A 397 22.90 -1.03 6.06
N ASN A 398 22.64 -0.24 5.01
CA ASN A 398 21.35 -0.30 4.34
C ASN A 398 21.15 -1.58 3.53
N ARG A 399 22.20 -2.11 2.89
CA ARG A 399 22.12 -3.42 2.23
C ARG A 399 21.87 -4.53 3.24
N GLY A 400 22.54 -4.47 4.40
CA GLY A 400 22.30 -5.38 5.52
C GLY A 400 20.84 -5.36 5.96
N LEU A 401 20.22 -4.18 6.05
CA LEU A 401 18.79 -4.05 6.37
C LEU A 401 17.91 -4.74 5.32
N VAL A 402 18.18 -4.53 4.04
CA VAL A 402 17.43 -5.18 2.95
C VAL A 402 17.59 -6.70 2.97
N ARG A 403 18.81 -7.20 3.24
CA ARG A 403 19.06 -8.64 3.39
C ARG A 403 18.31 -9.24 4.58
N PHE A 404 18.31 -8.53 5.70
CA PHE A 404 17.54 -8.91 6.89
C PHE A 404 16.05 -9.01 6.57
N GLU A 405 15.46 -8.01 5.91
CA GLU A 405 14.04 -8.02 5.49
C GLU A 405 13.73 -9.12 4.45
N LEU A 406 14.73 -9.60 3.70
CA LEU A 406 14.62 -10.75 2.78
C LEU A 406 14.82 -12.11 3.47
N GLY A 407 15.12 -12.13 4.77
CA GLY A 407 15.42 -13.35 5.54
C GLY A 407 16.85 -13.87 5.40
N ASP A 408 17.76 -13.14 4.74
CA ASP A 408 19.20 -13.43 4.72
C ASP A 408 19.89 -12.79 5.94
N VAL A 409 19.60 -13.34 7.11
CA VAL A 409 20.01 -12.77 8.40
C VAL A 409 21.53 -12.85 8.59
N GLU A 410 22.17 -13.95 8.19
CA GLU A 410 23.63 -14.07 8.20
C GLU A 410 24.29 -13.09 7.25
N GLY A 411 23.79 -12.93 6.02
CA GLY A 411 24.31 -11.96 5.06
C GLY A 411 24.13 -10.51 5.52
N ALA A 412 23.09 -10.23 6.31
CA ALA A 412 22.91 -8.95 6.97
C ALA A 412 23.97 -8.71 8.05
N LEU A 413 24.27 -9.71 8.89
CA LEU A 413 25.30 -9.60 9.93
C LEU A 413 26.70 -9.36 9.34
N GLU A 414 27.02 -9.99 8.21
CA GLU A 414 28.26 -9.72 7.47
C GLU A 414 28.35 -8.24 7.05
N ASP A 415 27.27 -7.70 6.50
CA ASP A 415 27.20 -6.32 6.06
C ASP A 415 27.29 -5.32 7.22
N TYR A 416 26.59 -5.57 8.32
CA TYR A 416 26.71 -4.75 9.52
C TYR A 416 28.12 -4.80 10.10
N ALA A 417 28.78 -5.96 10.09
CA ALA A 417 30.17 -6.08 10.56
C ALA A 417 31.14 -5.27 9.68
N VAL A 418 30.95 -5.27 8.36
CA VAL A 418 31.73 -4.43 7.44
C VAL A 418 31.45 -2.94 7.69
N SER A 419 30.18 -2.56 7.84
CA SER A 419 29.78 -1.19 8.17
C SER A 419 30.44 -0.69 9.45
N LEU A 420 30.39 -1.48 10.54
CA LEU A 420 30.96 -1.15 11.84
C LEU A 420 32.49 -1.14 11.86
N LYS A 421 33.14 -1.90 10.97
CA LYS A 421 34.59 -1.82 10.77
C LYS A 421 35.00 -0.48 10.14
N MET A 422 34.13 0.09 9.29
CA MET A 422 34.37 1.38 8.64
C MET A 422 33.98 2.55 9.54
N ASP A 423 32.84 2.47 10.21
CA ASP A 423 32.36 3.45 11.18
C ASP A 423 31.89 2.77 12.49
N PRO A 424 32.81 2.59 13.46
CA PRO A 424 32.48 2.01 14.76
C PRO A 424 31.53 2.87 15.60
N LYS A 425 31.30 4.13 15.23
CA LYS A 425 30.43 5.09 15.96
C LYS A 425 29.02 5.18 15.38
N SER A 426 28.65 4.29 14.46
CA SER A 426 27.29 4.20 13.97
C SER A 426 26.41 3.46 14.98
N ALA A 427 25.69 4.21 15.82
CA ALA A 427 24.70 3.63 16.73
C ALA A 427 23.66 2.80 15.96
N MET A 428 23.22 3.29 14.79
CA MET A 428 22.25 2.60 13.92
C MET A 428 22.75 1.24 13.44
N ALA A 429 24.03 1.11 13.06
CA ALA A 429 24.57 -0.18 12.61
C ALA A 429 24.70 -1.18 13.76
N TRP A 430 25.00 -0.70 14.97
CA TRP A 430 24.94 -1.53 16.18
C TRP A 430 23.51 -1.98 16.50
N SER A 431 22.53 -1.08 16.42
CA SER A 431 21.10 -1.38 16.58
C SER A 431 20.64 -2.47 15.60
N ASN A 432 20.94 -2.30 14.32
CA ASN A 432 20.52 -3.23 13.27
C ASN A 432 21.19 -4.60 13.43
N LYS A 433 22.48 -4.62 13.81
CA LYS A 433 23.18 -5.84 14.15
C LYS A 433 22.53 -6.55 15.35
N ALA A 434 22.13 -5.81 16.37
CA ALA A 434 21.48 -6.36 17.56
C ALA A 434 20.14 -7.02 17.21
N GLY A 435 19.32 -6.36 16.38
CA GLY A 435 18.06 -6.94 15.87
C GLY A 435 18.27 -8.24 15.09
N ALA A 436 19.27 -8.29 14.20
CA ALA A 436 19.59 -9.52 13.48
C ALA A 436 20.14 -10.64 14.38
N LEU A 437 20.87 -10.31 15.45
CA LEU A 437 21.33 -11.29 16.44
C LEU A 437 20.16 -11.83 17.28
N LEU A 438 19.19 -10.98 17.61
CA LEU A 438 17.96 -11.38 18.30
C LEU A 438 17.17 -12.40 17.48
N ASP A 439 17.00 -12.15 16.18
CA ASP A 439 16.29 -13.05 15.25
C ASP A 439 16.95 -14.44 15.14
N LEU A 440 18.29 -14.50 15.24
CA LEU A 440 19.03 -15.77 15.30
C LEU A 440 19.05 -16.43 16.69
N GLY A 441 18.37 -15.86 17.70
CA GLY A 441 18.41 -16.35 19.08
C GLY A 441 19.75 -16.16 19.78
N ARG A 442 20.64 -15.31 19.26
CA ARG A 442 21.97 -15.00 19.83
C ARG A 442 21.87 -13.87 20.86
N TYR A 443 21.09 -14.13 21.92
CA TYR A 443 20.64 -13.11 22.86
C TYR A 443 21.75 -12.36 23.58
N ASP A 444 22.79 -13.04 24.08
CA ASP A 444 23.92 -12.36 24.77
C ASP A 444 24.63 -11.36 23.85
N GLU A 445 24.88 -11.74 22.60
CA GLU A 445 25.50 -10.86 21.60
C GLU A 445 24.58 -9.70 21.20
N ALA A 446 23.26 -9.92 21.17
CA ALA A 446 22.30 -8.86 20.93
C ALA A 446 22.30 -7.81 22.06
N VAL A 447 22.37 -8.25 23.33
CA VAL A 447 22.51 -7.34 24.49
C VAL A 447 23.78 -6.51 24.40
N GLU A 448 24.91 -7.13 24.04
CA GLU A 448 26.18 -6.42 23.83
C GLU A 448 26.07 -5.39 22.70
N ALA A 449 25.50 -5.77 21.55
CA ALA A 449 25.35 -4.89 20.40
C ALA A 449 24.43 -3.70 20.68
N TYR A 450 23.28 -3.89 21.35
CA TYR A 450 22.47 -2.77 21.82
C TYR A 450 23.23 -1.92 22.85
N GLY A 451 24.03 -2.54 23.73
CA GLY A 451 24.91 -1.84 24.66
C GLY A 451 25.88 -0.89 23.93
N MET A 452 26.51 -1.35 22.86
CA MET A 452 27.40 -0.51 22.03
C MET A 452 26.65 0.66 21.38
N ALA A 453 25.42 0.44 20.89
CA ALA A 453 24.58 1.52 20.36
C ALA A 453 24.29 2.60 21.43
N LEU A 454 23.99 2.15 22.66
CA LEU A 454 23.66 3.02 23.80
C LEU A 454 24.89 3.69 24.43
N GLU A 455 26.09 3.15 24.28
CA GLU A 455 27.33 3.86 24.63
C GLU A 455 27.56 5.07 23.70
N ILE A 456 27.19 4.94 22.43
CA ILE A 456 27.32 6.01 21.42
C ILE A 456 26.24 7.07 21.61
N ASP A 457 24.98 6.65 21.75
CA ASP A 457 23.85 7.54 22.01
C ASP A 457 22.94 6.96 23.10
N PRO A 458 23.13 7.39 24.36
CA PRO A 458 22.41 6.86 25.52
C PRO A 458 20.91 7.13 25.55
N LYS A 459 20.38 7.97 24.64
CA LYS A 459 18.97 8.40 24.65
C LYS A 459 18.11 7.70 23.61
N ARG A 460 18.65 6.70 22.91
CA ARG A 460 17.91 5.95 21.90
C ARG A 460 16.92 5.00 22.56
N LYS A 461 15.68 5.48 22.76
CA LYS A 461 14.58 4.69 23.34
C LYS A 461 14.39 3.34 22.63
N VAL A 462 14.56 3.30 21.31
CA VAL A 462 14.45 2.05 20.52
C VAL A 462 15.47 0.99 20.95
N ASP A 463 16.70 1.39 21.27
CA ASP A 463 17.76 0.45 21.69
C ASP A 463 17.62 0.06 23.16
N LEU A 464 17.14 0.98 24.01
CA LEU A 464 16.78 0.65 25.40
C LEU A 464 15.67 -0.39 25.42
N LYS A 465 14.59 -0.19 24.64
CA LYS A 465 13.49 -1.16 24.52
C LYS A 465 13.98 -2.49 23.96
N GLY A 466 14.71 -2.46 22.83
CA GLY A 466 15.27 -3.67 22.23
C GLY A 466 16.14 -4.47 23.21
N ARG A 467 17.03 -3.80 23.94
CA ARG A 467 17.89 -4.45 24.93
C ARG A 467 17.10 -5.00 26.13
N ALA A 468 16.11 -4.25 26.62
CA ALA A 468 15.23 -4.69 27.71
C ALA A 468 14.48 -5.97 27.30
N SER A 469 13.89 -6.02 26.10
CA SER A 469 13.21 -7.21 25.59
C SER A 469 14.13 -8.44 25.50
N VAL A 470 15.38 -8.28 25.06
CA VAL A 470 16.34 -9.41 25.07
C VAL A 470 16.71 -9.82 26.49
N GLN A 471 16.87 -8.87 27.41
CA GLN A 471 17.15 -9.16 28.81
C GLN A 471 15.99 -9.86 29.52
N GLU A 472 14.75 -9.56 29.13
CA GLU A 472 13.56 -10.29 29.56
C GLU A 472 13.64 -11.76 29.15
N ILE A 473 13.93 -12.05 27.88
CA ILE A 473 14.16 -13.42 27.37
C ILE A 473 15.22 -14.15 28.20
N LEU A 474 16.30 -13.45 28.53
CA LEU A 474 17.40 -13.98 29.36
C LEU A 474 17.07 -14.05 30.87
N LYS A 475 15.85 -13.66 31.28
CA LYS A 475 15.42 -13.57 32.68
C LYS A 475 16.30 -12.63 33.53
N ASN A 476 16.97 -11.67 32.90
CA ASN A 476 17.76 -10.63 33.55
C ASN A 476 16.86 -9.43 33.89
N TRP A 477 15.99 -9.63 34.89
CA TRP A 477 14.99 -8.64 35.29
C TRP A 477 15.60 -7.31 35.74
N GLU A 478 16.72 -7.36 36.46
CA GLU A 478 17.40 -6.15 36.96
C GLU A 478 17.91 -5.28 35.80
N GLY A 479 18.48 -5.91 34.76
CA GLY A 479 18.88 -5.21 33.54
C GLY A 479 17.69 -4.55 32.86
N ALA A 480 16.62 -5.31 32.61
CA ALA A 480 15.46 -4.84 31.85
C ALA A 480 14.76 -3.68 32.58
N ILE A 481 14.58 -3.79 33.90
CA ILE A 481 14.07 -2.70 34.74
C ILE A 481 14.96 -1.47 34.61
N GLY A 482 16.29 -1.63 34.64
CA GLY A 482 17.24 -0.52 34.49
C GLY A 482 17.13 0.19 33.15
N ASP A 483 16.84 -0.53 32.06
CA ASP A 483 16.63 0.08 30.74
C ASP A 483 15.27 0.79 30.63
N TYR A 484 14.21 0.24 31.21
CA TYR A 484 12.92 0.94 31.32
C TYR A 484 12.99 2.18 32.23
N ASP A 485 13.76 2.12 33.31
CA ASP A 485 14.02 3.30 34.16
C ASP A 485 14.64 4.43 33.33
N ARG A 486 15.61 4.13 32.47
CA ARG A 486 16.24 5.11 31.58
C ARG A 486 15.28 5.64 30.51
N ILE A 487 14.38 4.80 29.99
CA ILE A 487 13.30 5.27 29.10
C ILE A 487 12.43 6.29 29.83
N LEU A 488 12.05 6.01 31.07
CA LEU A 488 11.22 6.89 31.90
C LEU A 488 11.95 8.14 32.40
N GLU A 489 13.29 8.13 32.48
CA GLU A 489 14.09 9.34 32.66
C GLU A 489 14.06 10.26 31.42
N ILE A 490 14.04 9.67 30.22
CA ILE A 490 13.95 10.40 28.95
C ILE A 490 12.52 10.93 28.73
N ASP A 491 11.53 10.09 29.00
CA ASP A 491 10.11 10.36 28.80
C ASP A 491 9.29 9.89 30.02
N PRO A 492 9.09 10.77 31.01
CA PRO A 492 8.37 10.43 32.24
C PRO A 492 6.88 10.12 32.07
N ARG A 493 6.33 10.23 30.84
CA ARG A 493 4.93 9.92 30.52
C ARG A 493 4.83 8.83 29.45
N ASP A 494 5.83 7.97 29.33
CA ASP A 494 5.78 6.82 28.43
C ASP A 494 4.99 5.68 29.08
N ALA A 495 3.70 5.56 28.72
CA ALA A 495 2.79 4.55 29.29
C ALA A 495 3.26 3.11 29.01
N GLU A 496 3.75 2.87 27.79
CA GLU A 496 4.27 1.57 27.36
C GLU A 496 5.49 1.15 28.21
N ALA A 497 6.39 2.08 28.52
CA ALA A 497 7.52 1.80 29.40
C ALA A 497 7.10 1.50 30.85
N PHE A 498 6.05 2.15 31.37
CA PHE A 498 5.48 1.78 32.68
C PHE A 498 4.87 0.39 32.65
N ASP A 499 4.08 0.06 31.62
CA ASP A 499 3.49 -1.27 31.48
C ASP A 499 4.56 -2.36 31.40
N ALA A 500 5.52 -2.23 30.49
CA ALA A 500 6.60 -3.19 30.32
C ALA A 500 7.46 -3.34 31.60
N ARG A 501 7.81 -2.22 32.27
CA ARG A 501 8.51 -2.30 33.57
C ARG A 501 7.66 -2.96 34.65
N GLY A 502 6.35 -2.72 34.63
CA GLY A 502 5.39 -3.33 35.54
C GLY A 502 5.33 -4.84 35.37
N PHE A 503 5.24 -5.31 34.12
CA PHE A 503 5.33 -6.73 33.77
C PHE A 503 6.62 -7.36 34.30
N VAL A 504 7.79 -6.77 34.00
CA VAL A 504 9.08 -7.29 34.44
C VAL A 504 9.22 -7.29 35.97
N LYS A 505 8.73 -6.26 36.67
CA LYS A 505 8.75 -6.21 38.13
C LYS A 505 7.94 -7.34 38.76
N ASP A 506 6.82 -7.73 38.15
CA ASP A 506 6.04 -8.85 38.66
C ASP A 506 6.83 -10.16 38.59
N PHE A 507 7.53 -10.41 37.47
CA PHE A 507 8.41 -11.57 37.31
C PHE A 507 9.64 -11.54 38.22
N ALA A 508 10.14 -10.34 38.54
CA ALA A 508 11.17 -10.14 39.55
C ALA A 508 10.67 -10.37 41.00
N GLY A 509 9.36 -10.52 41.20
CA GLY A 509 8.72 -10.70 42.50
C GLY A 509 8.33 -9.40 43.22
N ASP A 510 8.52 -8.24 42.59
CA ASP A 510 8.04 -6.94 43.09
C ASP A 510 6.61 -6.66 42.58
N THR A 511 5.66 -7.48 43.02
CA THR A 511 4.24 -7.34 42.65
C THR A 511 3.64 -6.00 43.06
N LYS A 512 4.15 -5.37 44.14
CA LYS A 512 3.67 -4.04 44.56
C LYS A 512 4.14 -2.95 43.61
N GLY A 513 5.42 -2.98 43.21
CA GLY A 513 5.97 -2.08 42.21
C GLY A 513 5.31 -2.28 40.84
N ALA A 514 5.02 -3.53 40.47
CA ALA A 514 4.29 -3.88 39.25
C ALA A 514 2.91 -3.20 39.19
N VAL A 515 2.07 -3.40 40.22
CA VAL A 515 0.74 -2.78 40.28
C VAL A 515 0.83 -1.25 40.25
N ALA A 516 1.84 -0.65 40.90
CA ALA A 516 2.04 0.79 40.88
C ALA A 516 2.37 1.30 39.47
N ASP A 517 3.28 0.64 38.75
CA ASP A 517 3.65 1.00 37.39
C ASP A 517 2.49 0.81 36.40
N LEU A 518 1.79 -0.33 36.47
CA LEU A 518 0.61 -0.60 35.63
C LEU A 518 -0.49 0.42 35.88
N THR A 519 -0.66 0.88 37.13
CA THR A 519 -1.61 1.94 37.45
C THR A 519 -1.20 3.28 36.84
N LEU A 520 0.10 3.63 36.89
CA LEU A 520 0.62 4.84 36.24
C LEU A 520 0.48 4.77 34.72
N SER A 521 0.71 3.62 34.11
CA SER A 521 0.45 3.39 32.68
C SER A 521 -1.00 3.73 32.35
N LEU A 522 -1.96 3.18 33.10
CA LEU A 522 -3.39 3.40 32.91
C LEU A 522 -3.88 4.82 33.25
N GLU A 523 -3.17 5.55 34.11
CA GLU A 523 -3.42 6.97 34.35
C GLU A 523 -2.98 7.85 33.17
N ILE A 524 -1.95 7.43 32.44
CA ILE A 524 -1.43 8.12 31.26
C ILE A 524 -2.25 7.75 30.02
N ASP A 525 -2.48 6.45 29.83
CA ASP A 525 -3.21 5.86 28.73
C ASP A 525 -4.27 4.86 29.25
N PRO A 526 -5.51 5.32 29.45
CA PRO A 526 -6.60 4.47 29.90
C PRO A 526 -7.02 3.36 28.92
N ASP A 527 -6.57 3.43 27.67
CA ASP A 527 -6.87 2.46 26.62
C ASP A 527 -5.76 1.39 26.49
N ASN A 528 -4.69 1.46 27.30
CA ASN A 528 -3.64 0.44 27.33
C ASN A 528 -4.17 -0.89 27.89
N GLU A 529 -4.53 -1.79 26.98
CA GLU A 529 -5.11 -3.09 27.29
C GLU A 529 -4.13 -4.06 27.95
N HIS A 530 -2.85 -4.05 27.56
CA HIS A 530 -1.80 -4.86 28.19
C HIS A 530 -1.72 -4.52 29.69
N ALA A 531 -1.76 -3.23 30.04
CA ALA A 531 -1.70 -2.79 31.42
C ALA A 531 -2.94 -3.21 32.23
N TRP A 532 -4.14 -3.15 31.66
CA TRP A 532 -5.37 -3.68 32.28
C TRP A 532 -5.28 -5.19 32.50
N PHE A 533 -4.87 -5.93 31.47
CA PHE A 533 -4.74 -7.38 31.52
C PHE A 533 -3.72 -7.82 32.58
N ASN A 534 -2.52 -7.24 32.53
CA ASN A 534 -1.42 -7.55 33.45
C ASN A 534 -1.80 -7.24 34.91
N ARG A 535 -2.45 -6.10 35.17
CA ARG A 535 -2.88 -5.75 36.53
C ARG A 535 -4.02 -6.65 37.02
N GLY A 536 -4.97 -6.98 36.15
CA GLY A 536 -6.06 -7.91 36.44
C GLY A 536 -5.55 -9.31 36.77
N ALA A 537 -4.56 -9.81 36.03
CA ALA A 537 -3.87 -11.07 36.27
C ALA A 537 -3.18 -11.10 37.65
N ILE A 538 -2.47 -10.03 38.02
CA ILE A 538 -1.85 -9.89 39.34
C ILE A 538 -2.92 -9.92 40.44
N HIS A 539 -3.98 -9.12 40.30
CA HIS A 539 -5.09 -9.09 41.26
C HIS A 539 -5.78 -10.45 41.42
N GLN A 540 -5.95 -11.19 40.32
CA GLN A 540 -6.50 -12.54 40.35
C GLN A 540 -5.61 -13.50 41.15
N ARG A 541 -4.29 -13.45 40.93
CA ARG A 541 -3.31 -14.30 41.62
C ARG A 541 -3.27 -14.02 43.13
N GLU A 542 -3.49 -12.77 43.53
CA GLU A 542 -3.61 -12.36 44.94
C GLU A 542 -5.02 -12.60 45.55
N GLY A 543 -5.97 -13.11 44.77
CA GLY A 543 -7.34 -13.36 45.21
C GLY A 543 -8.21 -12.10 45.37
N ARG A 544 -7.79 -10.98 44.78
CA ARG A 544 -8.58 -9.73 44.67
C ARG A 544 -9.55 -9.82 43.50
N TRP A 545 -10.53 -10.70 43.63
CA TRP A 545 -11.42 -11.11 42.52
C TRP A 545 -12.24 -9.96 41.93
N LYS A 546 -12.65 -9.00 42.77
CA LYS A 546 -13.45 -7.87 42.32
C LYS A 546 -12.61 -6.91 41.47
N GLU A 547 -11.45 -6.53 41.98
CA GLU A 547 -10.49 -5.67 41.29
C GLU A 547 -10.01 -6.32 39.98
N ALA A 548 -9.72 -7.63 40.00
CA ALA A 548 -9.38 -8.37 38.79
C ALA A 548 -10.52 -8.34 37.76
N ALA A 549 -11.77 -8.60 38.17
CA ALA A 549 -12.92 -8.54 37.28
C ALA A 549 -13.15 -7.13 36.69
N ASP A 550 -12.93 -6.08 37.47
CA ASP A 550 -13.02 -4.70 37.00
C ASP A 550 -11.91 -4.39 35.97
N ASP A 551 -10.69 -4.84 36.20
CA ASP A 551 -9.58 -4.68 35.25
C ASP A 551 -9.85 -5.44 33.94
N PHE A 552 -10.27 -6.70 33.99
CA PHE A 552 -10.61 -7.46 32.77
C PHE A 552 -11.79 -6.85 32.01
N ARG A 553 -12.80 -6.28 32.70
CA ARG A 553 -13.88 -5.53 32.03
C ARG A 553 -13.39 -4.29 31.32
N ASN A 554 -12.39 -3.60 31.85
CA ASN A 554 -11.80 -2.45 31.18
C ASN A 554 -10.95 -2.89 29.99
N CYS A 555 -10.17 -3.98 30.13
CA CYS A 555 -9.45 -4.59 29.01
C CYS A 555 -10.40 -4.94 27.85
N LEU A 556 -11.59 -5.49 28.14
CA LEU A 556 -12.58 -5.86 27.12
C LEU A 556 -13.23 -4.69 26.37
N LYS A 557 -12.97 -3.43 26.74
CA LYS A 557 -13.54 -2.27 26.04
C LYS A 557 -12.86 -1.99 24.70
N SER A 558 -11.59 -2.35 24.54
CA SER A 558 -10.85 -2.19 23.29
C SER A 558 -11.39 -3.14 22.21
N GLY A 559 -11.58 -4.41 22.59
CA GLY A 559 -12.04 -5.48 21.69
C GLY A 559 -10.92 -6.15 20.90
N ASP A 560 -9.66 -5.97 21.32
CA ASP A 560 -8.47 -6.42 20.58
C ASP A 560 -7.89 -7.75 21.13
N GLU A 561 -6.56 -7.92 21.10
CA GLU A 561 -5.81 -9.19 21.23
C GLU A 561 -6.18 -10.01 22.47
N TYR A 562 -6.34 -9.34 23.63
CA TYR A 562 -6.62 -10.01 24.91
C TYR A 562 -8.09 -10.38 25.14
N THR A 563 -8.98 -10.15 24.17
CA THR A 563 -10.44 -10.28 24.38
C THR A 563 -10.83 -11.67 24.87
N ASN A 564 -10.30 -12.73 24.25
CA ASN A 564 -10.64 -14.11 24.61
C ASN A 564 -10.25 -14.44 26.06
N TYR A 565 -8.99 -14.25 26.41
CA TYR A 565 -8.49 -14.57 27.74
C TYR A 565 -9.03 -13.62 28.81
N SER A 566 -9.21 -12.33 28.51
CA SER A 566 -9.87 -11.39 29.43
C SER A 566 -11.30 -11.83 29.75
N GLN A 567 -12.05 -12.30 28.75
CA GLN A 567 -13.40 -12.80 28.95
C GLN A 567 -13.44 -14.11 29.76
N LEU A 568 -12.48 -15.01 29.53
CA LEU A 568 -12.30 -16.23 30.32
C LEU A 568 -11.94 -15.91 31.78
N TYR A 569 -10.97 -15.02 32.01
CA TYR A 569 -10.53 -14.65 33.35
C TYR A 569 -11.58 -13.84 34.11
N LEU A 570 -12.35 -13.00 33.42
CA LEU A 570 -13.53 -12.35 33.97
C LEU A 570 -14.55 -13.38 34.46
N TRP A 571 -14.86 -14.38 33.63
CA TRP A 571 -15.77 -15.47 34.00
C TRP A 571 -15.29 -16.25 35.23
N LEU A 572 -13.99 -16.59 35.28
CA LEU A 572 -13.38 -17.26 36.44
C LEU A 572 -13.47 -16.40 37.71
N CYS A 573 -13.21 -15.09 37.62
CA CYS A 573 -13.33 -14.17 38.75
C CYS A 573 -14.77 -14.07 39.26
N GLN A 574 -15.76 -13.99 38.36
CA GLN A 574 -17.18 -13.95 38.72
C GLN A 574 -17.65 -15.24 39.39
N GLY A 575 -17.12 -16.39 38.96
CA GLY A 575 -17.33 -17.67 39.63
C GLY A 575 -16.85 -17.65 41.09
N LYS A 576 -15.68 -17.07 41.37
CA LYS A 576 -15.16 -16.91 42.75
C LYS A 576 -15.96 -15.90 43.57
N MET A 577 -16.64 -14.94 42.94
CA MET A 577 -17.54 -13.99 43.61
C MET A 577 -18.96 -14.55 43.84
N GLY A 578 -19.27 -15.76 43.37
CA GLY A 578 -20.58 -16.38 43.52
C GLY A 578 -21.61 -15.97 42.47
N GLU A 579 -21.18 -15.36 41.36
CA GLU A 579 -22.02 -14.87 40.26
C GLU A 579 -22.10 -15.86 39.08
N MET A 580 -21.83 -17.14 39.34
CA MET A 580 -21.51 -18.14 38.31
C MET A 580 -22.60 -18.35 37.25
N GLU A 581 -23.89 -18.29 37.63
CA GLU A 581 -25.00 -18.55 36.70
C GLU A 581 -25.10 -17.47 35.62
N ALA A 582 -25.05 -16.19 36.02
CA ALA A 582 -25.07 -15.06 35.10
C ALA A 582 -23.78 -15.02 34.27
N ALA A 583 -22.63 -15.19 34.92
CA ALA A 583 -21.33 -15.19 34.25
C ALA A 583 -21.22 -16.28 33.19
N THR A 584 -21.72 -17.50 33.48
CA THR A 584 -21.69 -18.62 32.52
C THR A 584 -22.58 -18.35 31.32
N LYS A 585 -23.74 -17.73 31.53
CA LYS A 585 -24.62 -17.34 30.42
C LYS A 585 -23.95 -16.33 29.49
N ASP A 586 -23.30 -15.31 30.06
CA ASP A 586 -22.60 -14.28 29.28
C ASP A 586 -21.39 -14.86 28.56
N PHE A 587 -20.63 -15.74 29.23
CA PHE A 587 -19.49 -16.43 28.62
C PHE A 587 -19.91 -17.37 27.49
N GLU A 588 -21.01 -18.10 27.64
CA GLU A 588 -21.56 -18.94 26.58
C GLU A 588 -22.05 -18.12 25.38
N ALA A 589 -22.63 -16.94 25.61
CA ALA A 589 -23.01 -16.03 24.54
C ALA A 589 -21.79 -15.51 23.78
N PHE A 590 -20.71 -15.17 24.49
CA PHE A 590 -19.44 -14.79 23.88
C PHE A 590 -18.84 -15.92 23.04
N LEU A 591 -18.81 -17.15 23.56
CA LEU A 591 -18.35 -18.32 22.81
C LEU A 591 -19.20 -18.61 21.55
N LEU A 592 -20.44 -18.14 21.49
CA LEU A 592 -21.29 -18.24 20.31
C LEU A 592 -21.03 -17.11 19.30
N SER A 593 -20.52 -15.96 19.75
CA SER A 593 -20.21 -14.83 18.87
C SER A 593 -18.88 -14.97 18.14
N ILE A 594 -17.92 -15.73 18.69
CA ILE A 594 -16.62 -15.95 18.07
C ILE A 594 -16.61 -17.20 17.17
N GLU A 595 -15.86 -17.15 16.07
CA GLU A 595 -15.76 -18.26 15.12
C GLU A 595 -14.88 -19.41 15.65
N LYS A 596 -15.26 -20.65 15.36
CA LYS A 596 -14.53 -21.87 15.79
C LYS A 596 -13.28 -22.21 14.95
N GLY A 597 -12.94 -21.40 13.96
CA GLY A 597 -11.83 -21.65 13.02
C GLY A 597 -10.48 -21.12 13.51
N GLY A 598 -9.38 -21.65 12.95
CA GLY A 598 -8.01 -21.12 13.12
C GLY A 598 -7.59 -20.85 14.58
N GLU A 599 -7.22 -19.59 14.85
CA GLU A 599 -6.66 -19.03 16.10
C GLU A 599 -7.55 -19.24 17.34
N ASN A 600 -8.89 -19.25 17.20
CA ASN A 600 -9.81 -19.39 18.34
C ASN A 600 -10.08 -20.85 18.72
N ARG A 601 -9.58 -21.82 17.93
CA ARG A 601 -9.87 -23.24 18.16
C ARG A 601 -9.37 -23.69 19.52
N TRP A 602 -8.12 -23.36 19.86
CA TRP A 602 -7.51 -23.72 21.14
C TRP A 602 -8.33 -23.16 22.31
N PHE A 603 -8.66 -21.87 22.27
CA PHE A 603 -9.50 -21.20 23.26
C PHE A 603 -10.86 -21.90 23.45
N HIS A 604 -11.52 -22.32 22.37
CA HIS A 604 -12.78 -23.08 22.47
C HIS A 604 -12.62 -24.43 23.19
N HIS A 605 -11.48 -25.11 23.04
CA HIS A 605 -11.20 -26.36 23.76
C HIS A 605 -10.98 -26.11 25.24
N VAL A 606 -10.21 -25.07 25.60
CA VAL A 606 -10.00 -24.63 26.99
C VAL A 606 -11.34 -24.26 27.65
N ALA A 607 -12.11 -23.37 27.02
CA ALA A 607 -13.40 -22.94 27.53
C ALA A 607 -14.38 -24.13 27.63
N GLY A 608 -14.40 -25.00 26.62
CA GLY A 608 -15.21 -26.22 26.62
C GLY A 608 -14.84 -27.18 27.75
N PHE A 609 -13.55 -27.30 28.07
CA PHE A 609 -13.07 -28.14 29.17
C PHE A 609 -13.51 -27.57 30.52
N LEU A 610 -13.36 -26.26 30.72
CA LEU A 610 -13.78 -25.60 31.95
C LEU A 610 -15.30 -25.65 32.17
N LEU A 611 -16.09 -25.64 31.09
CA LEU A 611 -17.55 -25.84 31.11
C LEU A 611 -17.98 -27.32 31.22
N GLY A 612 -17.03 -28.28 31.22
CA GLY A 612 -17.32 -29.72 31.30
C GLY A 612 -17.87 -30.34 30.01
N ARG A 613 -17.75 -29.65 28.87
CA ARG A 613 -18.18 -30.10 27.54
C ARG A 613 -17.10 -30.89 26.80
N VAL A 614 -15.85 -30.62 27.15
CA VAL A 614 -14.64 -31.29 26.63
C VAL A 614 -13.99 -32.04 27.80
N ASN A 615 -13.54 -33.27 27.57
CA ASN A 615 -12.82 -34.04 28.58
C ASN A 615 -11.31 -33.79 28.49
N GLU A 616 -10.55 -34.25 29.49
CA GLU A 616 -9.09 -34.06 29.57
C GLU A 616 -8.36 -34.60 28.32
N GLU A 617 -8.75 -35.79 27.84
CA GLU A 617 -8.17 -36.41 26.64
C GLU A 617 -8.37 -35.55 25.38
N ALA A 618 -9.57 -35.01 25.18
CA ALA A 618 -9.88 -34.18 24.03
C ALA A 618 -9.23 -32.78 24.12
N LEU A 619 -8.94 -32.27 25.32
CA LEU A 619 -8.17 -31.04 25.49
C LEU A 619 -6.73 -31.23 25.00
N PHE A 620 -6.03 -32.27 25.49
CA PHE A 620 -4.64 -32.55 25.08
C PHE A 620 -4.51 -33.04 23.64
N ALA A 621 -5.57 -33.60 23.05
CA ALA A 621 -5.61 -33.95 21.64
C ALA A 621 -5.74 -32.72 20.72
N ALA A 622 -6.21 -31.58 21.26
CA ALA A 622 -6.38 -30.34 20.52
C ALA A 622 -5.14 -29.44 20.53
N VAL A 623 -4.14 -29.76 21.36
CA VAL A 623 -2.84 -29.06 21.38
C VAL A 623 -2.18 -29.19 20.01
N ASP A 624 -1.85 -28.06 19.42
CA ASP A 624 -1.10 -28.01 18.17
C ASP A 624 0.35 -28.43 18.42
N ARG A 625 0.81 -29.41 17.65
CA ARG A 625 2.18 -29.96 17.69
C ARG A 625 2.84 -29.91 16.32
N THR A 626 2.35 -29.04 15.43
CA THR A 626 2.78 -29.00 14.03
C THR A 626 3.90 -27.99 13.75
N GLY A 627 4.42 -27.33 14.80
CA GLY A 627 5.64 -26.53 14.75
C GLY A 627 5.41 -25.10 14.29
N ASP A 628 5.32 -24.19 15.26
CA ASP A 628 5.81 -22.80 15.27
C ASP A 628 5.53 -22.27 16.68
N GLU A 629 6.59 -21.80 17.36
CA GLU A 629 6.73 -21.03 18.63
C GLU A 629 5.86 -21.37 19.89
N ASP A 630 4.72 -22.03 19.75
CA ASP A 630 3.71 -22.33 20.78
C ASP A 630 3.72 -23.81 21.24
N GLU A 631 4.68 -24.63 20.81
CA GLU A 631 4.74 -26.07 21.09
C GLU A 631 4.76 -26.45 22.59
N GLY A 632 4.91 -25.49 23.50
CA GLY A 632 4.69 -25.70 24.93
C GLY A 632 3.55 -24.88 25.55
N ALA A 633 3.09 -23.80 24.89
CA ALA A 633 2.19 -22.81 25.49
C ALA A 633 0.84 -23.43 25.79
N GLN A 634 0.26 -24.05 24.76
CA GLN A 634 -1.00 -24.79 24.86
C GLN A 634 -0.88 -25.98 25.83
N ASP A 635 0.26 -26.66 25.88
CA ASP A 635 0.50 -27.73 26.84
C ASP A 635 0.55 -27.19 28.29
N CYS A 636 1.22 -26.07 28.56
CA CYS A 636 1.22 -25.44 29.88
C CYS A 636 -0.19 -25.02 30.28
N GLU A 637 -0.90 -24.33 29.38
CA GLU A 637 -2.27 -23.90 29.61
C GLU A 637 -3.18 -25.08 29.95
N ALA A 638 -3.12 -26.16 29.15
CA ALA A 638 -3.89 -27.37 29.41
C ALA A 638 -3.64 -27.90 30.83
N TRP A 639 -2.37 -28.05 31.20
CA TRP A 639 -1.96 -28.52 32.52
C TRP A 639 -2.41 -27.59 33.64
N TYR A 640 -2.35 -26.28 33.44
CA TYR A 640 -2.84 -25.30 34.41
C TYR A 640 -4.35 -25.45 34.65
N TYR A 641 -5.16 -25.48 33.60
CA TYR A 641 -6.61 -25.60 33.72
C TYR A 641 -7.04 -26.97 34.27
N VAL A 642 -6.33 -28.05 33.94
CA VAL A 642 -6.49 -29.37 34.57
C VAL A 642 -6.20 -29.28 36.07
N GLY A 643 -5.12 -28.62 36.46
CA GLY A 643 -4.77 -28.39 37.86
C GLY A 643 -5.86 -27.64 38.64
N LEU A 644 -6.45 -26.59 38.04
CA LEU A 644 -7.59 -25.88 38.61
C LEU A 644 -8.80 -26.80 38.83
N LYS A 645 -9.17 -27.63 37.85
CA LYS A 645 -10.28 -28.60 37.99
C LYS A 645 -10.02 -29.65 39.06
N ARG A 646 -8.79 -30.14 39.18
CA ARG A 646 -8.38 -31.09 40.23
C ARG A 646 -8.51 -30.46 41.61
N MET A 647 -8.10 -29.20 41.77
CA MET A 647 -8.32 -28.44 43.00
C MET A 647 -9.80 -28.32 43.36
N GLU A 648 -10.66 -27.96 42.39
CA GLU A 648 -12.11 -27.86 42.60
C GLU A 648 -12.73 -29.19 43.02
N ALA A 649 -12.23 -30.30 42.49
CA ALA A 649 -12.64 -31.66 42.86
C ALA A 649 -12.06 -32.15 44.21
N GLY A 650 -11.19 -31.36 44.87
CA GLY A 650 -10.51 -31.75 46.10
C GLY A 650 -9.33 -32.71 45.91
N ASP A 651 -8.92 -32.99 44.66
CA ASP A 651 -7.77 -33.82 44.32
C ASP A 651 -6.47 -33.00 44.38
N LYS A 652 -6.02 -32.72 45.61
CA LYS A 652 -4.80 -31.93 45.85
C LYS A 652 -3.56 -32.53 45.21
N LYS A 653 -3.44 -33.85 45.22
CA LYS A 653 -2.25 -34.52 44.65
C LYS A 653 -2.24 -34.38 43.13
N GLY A 654 -3.36 -34.66 42.47
CA GLY A 654 -3.50 -34.47 41.03
C GLY A 654 -3.29 -33.00 40.62
N ALA A 655 -3.73 -32.05 41.44
CA ALA A 655 -3.47 -30.63 41.18
C ALA A 655 -1.97 -30.28 41.24
N VAL A 656 -1.24 -30.76 42.26
CA VAL A 656 0.22 -30.57 42.35
C VAL A 656 0.93 -31.19 41.15
N ASP A 657 0.54 -32.39 40.75
CA ASP A 657 1.13 -33.07 39.60
C ASP A 657 0.88 -32.26 38.31
N ALA A 658 -0.35 -31.78 38.08
CA ALA A 658 -0.72 -31.00 36.90
C ALA A 658 -0.02 -29.63 36.84
N PHE A 659 -0.04 -28.84 37.92
CA PHE A 659 0.69 -27.58 37.93
C PHE A 659 2.20 -27.78 37.77
N GLY A 660 2.73 -28.90 38.30
CA GLY A 660 4.12 -29.29 38.07
C GLY A 660 4.45 -29.53 36.60
N GLN A 661 3.52 -30.10 35.82
CA GLN A 661 3.70 -30.26 34.37
C GLN A 661 3.68 -28.93 33.63
N CYS A 662 2.79 -27.99 33.97
CA CYS A 662 2.81 -26.65 33.36
C CYS A 662 4.15 -25.96 33.66
N VAL A 663 4.59 -25.94 34.93
CA VAL A 663 5.87 -25.32 35.29
C VAL A 663 7.08 -26.03 34.65
N ALA A 664 6.97 -27.30 34.27
CA ALA A 664 8.04 -28.02 33.57
C ALA A 664 8.25 -27.55 32.11
N THR A 665 7.32 -26.81 31.52
CA THR A 665 7.46 -26.24 30.16
C THR A 665 8.47 -25.09 30.10
N ASP A 666 8.82 -24.49 31.25
CA ASP A 666 9.67 -23.28 31.38
C ASP A 666 9.19 -22.06 30.57
N LEU A 667 7.89 -22.02 30.26
CA LEU A 667 7.24 -20.96 29.52
C LEU A 667 6.88 -19.76 30.40
N TRP A 668 7.93 -19.13 30.90
CA TRP A 668 7.82 -18.13 31.94
C TRP A 668 7.02 -16.88 31.53
N ILE A 669 6.97 -16.53 30.25
CA ILE A 669 6.19 -15.39 29.75
C ILE A 669 4.66 -15.61 29.83
N HIS A 670 4.20 -16.86 29.93
CA HIS A 670 2.78 -17.18 29.93
C HIS A 670 2.16 -17.01 31.31
N LEU A 671 0.96 -16.44 31.35
CA LEU A 671 0.23 -16.17 32.59
C LEU A 671 -0.06 -17.46 33.36
N GLU A 672 -0.48 -18.51 32.66
CA GLU A 672 -0.79 -19.83 33.21
C GLU A 672 0.43 -20.46 33.90
N TYR A 673 1.63 -20.24 33.36
CA TYR A 673 2.87 -20.66 34.01
C TYR A 673 3.08 -19.95 35.35
N ALA A 674 2.98 -18.61 35.36
CA ALA A 674 3.17 -17.82 36.58
C ALA A 674 2.11 -18.18 37.64
N ALA A 675 0.85 -18.34 37.21
CA ALA A 675 -0.25 -18.76 38.08
C ALA A 675 -0.05 -20.18 38.62
N ALA A 676 0.36 -21.14 37.78
CA ALA A 676 0.68 -22.51 38.19
C ALA A 676 1.78 -22.53 39.26
N LYS A 677 2.83 -21.72 39.08
CA LYS A 677 3.93 -21.59 40.04
C LYS A 677 3.44 -21.09 41.40
N THR A 678 2.62 -20.04 41.44
CA THR A 678 2.02 -19.56 42.70
C THR A 678 1.11 -20.62 43.35
N ARG A 679 0.29 -21.33 42.57
CA ARG A 679 -0.56 -22.41 43.10
C ARG A 679 0.25 -23.57 43.68
N LEU A 680 1.39 -23.92 43.08
CA LEU A 680 2.29 -24.91 43.64
C LEU A 680 2.87 -24.48 44.99
N GLU A 681 3.21 -23.19 45.14
CA GLU A 681 3.70 -22.65 46.40
C GLU A 681 2.63 -22.67 47.49
N GLU A 682 1.36 -22.39 47.15
CA GLU A 682 0.22 -22.48 48.09
C GLU A 682 -0.11 -23.92 48.53
N LEU A 683 0.16 -24.90 47.67
CA LEU A 683 -0.17 -26.32 47.91
C LEU A 683 0.93 -27.09 48.63
N ARG A 684 2.15 -26.53 48.71
CA ARG A 684 3.29 -27.05 49.47
C ARG A 684 3.19 -26.65 50.94
#